data_AF-A0A3N0Y8R4-F1
#
_entry.id   AF-A0A3N0Y8R4-F1
#
_cell.length_a   1.000
_cell.length_b   1.000
_cell.length_c   1.000
_cell.angle_alpha   90.00
_cell.angle_beta   90.00
_cell.angle_gamma   90.00
#
_symmetry.space_group_name_H-M   'P 1'
#
loop_
_entity.id
_entity.type
_entity.pdbx_description
1 polymer ?
#
loop_
_entity_poly.entity_id
_entity_poly.type
_entity_poly.pdbx_seq_one_letter_code
_entity_poly.pdbx_strand_id
1 'polypeptide(L)'
;MGLFDKLAGWLGLKKKEVNVLCLGLDNSGKTTIINQLKPSNAQAQDIVPTIGFSIEKFRTSREGQAIIFVIDSGDKLRMVVAKEELDTLLNHPDIKHRRIPILFFANKMDLRDALSAVKVSQLLCLENIKDKPWHICASDAVKGEGLQEGVDWLQALIHISLTFIDPLTKPALIRFTRDNDFSREKMNIHVEGLVAIVIFYLLILVVGIWAAWKNKNSGVVEGADRSETIMVGGRDIGLFVGAFTMTATWVGGGYINGTAENVYLPGYGLAWAQAPFGYALSLVLGATLSVIIDIDINMSVIISALIAIFYTLVGGLYSVAYTDVVQLFCIFLGLWVSVPFALSNPAVSDIGVTAVKQLHANQTAWLGKIESADKWMWADNFCLLMLGGIPWQVYFQRVLSASSATYAQVLSFLAAFGCIIMAIPSVLIGAIGASTDWNMTTYGPIPPMQRDQSDMILPIVLQHLCPAYISFFGLGAVSAAVMSSADSSILSASSMFARNIYQLAFRQSASDREIVWVMRITIFVFGALATAMALLTGTVYGLWYLSSDLVYVIIFPQLICVLFVRGTNTYGAVAGYVFGMILRIGGGEPYLKLPPFIYYPGWTIEEKVHHVTNEVEYLVLQRFPFKTVSMLASFLSNIAVSHLFKYLFESGTLSAKYDFLDAVVAKHSAEIMDKTTLVNKNIIGLNEMAPVKPRLSVTLAATFTRKETLTEEEDSSPESPIHEIK
;
A
#
# COMPACT_ATOMS: atom_id res chain seq x y z
N MET A 1 -24.64 -3.20 9.33
CA MET A 1 -23.65 -2.15 9.69
C MET A 1 -22.76 -2.56 10.86
N GLY A 2 -23.27 -2.90 12.05
CA GLY A 2 -22.46 -3.08 13.28
C GLY A 2 -21.44 -4.24 13.40
N LEU A 3 -20.86 -4.75 12.32
CA LEU A 3 -19.70 -5.66 12.36
C LEU A 3 -18.38 -4.91 12.14
N PHE A 4 -18.33 -4.00 11.16
CA PHE A 4 -17.14 -3.18 10.90
C PHE A 4 -16.83 -2.21 12.05
N ASP A 5 -17.84 -1.59 12.67
CA ASP A 5 -17.63 -0.77 13.87
C ASP A 5 -17.01 -1.56 15.03
N LYS A 6 -17.40 -2.84 15.18
CA LYS A 6 -16.83 -3.73 16.21
C LYS A 6 -15.38 -4.11 15.89
N LEU A 7 -15.06 -4.38 14.62
CA LEU A 7 -13.68 -4.62 14.20
C LEU A 7 -12.80 -3.39 14.39
N ALA A 8 -13.25 -2.21 13.95
CA ALA A 8 -12.52 -0.96 14.10
C ALA A 8 -12.31 -0.56 15.58
N GLY A 9 -13.30 -0.86 16.44
CA GLY A 9 -13.17 -0.70 17.89
C GLY A 9 -12.18 -1.68 18.53
N TRP A 10 -12.08 -2.91 18.01
CA TRP A 10 -11.12 -3.93 18.48
C TRP A 10 -9.67 -3.66 18.00
N LEU A 11 -9.52 -3.07 16.82
CA LEU A 11 -8.24 -2.68 16.22
C LEU A 11 -7.70 -1.32 16.72
N GLY A 12 -8.44 -0.58 17.56
CA GLY A 12 -7.99 0.68 18.18
C GLY A 12 -7.88 1.89 17.24
N LEU A 13 -8.33 1.80 15.98
CA LEU A 13 -8.07 2.75 14.90
C LEU A 13 -8.88 4.08 14.95
N LYS A 14 -9.34 4.53 16.13
CA LYS A 14 -10.06 5.80 16.31
C LYS A 14 -9.32 6.73 17.28
N LYS A 15 -8.62 7.75 16.76
CA LYS A 15 -8.26 8.95 17.54
C LYS A 15 -9.58 9.63 17.98
N LYS A 16 -9.67 10.07 19.25
CA LYS A 16 -10.92 10.51 19.90
C LYS A 16 -10.81 11.96 20.40
N GLU A 17 -11.70 12.84 19.92
CA GLU A 17 -11.65 14.28 20.21
C GLU A 17 -12.34 14.67 21.54
N VAL A 18 -11.88 15.74 22.18
CA VAL A 18 -12.56 16.42 23.30
C VAL A 18 -13.22 17.71 22.83
N ASN A 19 -14.44 17.93 23.29
CA ASN A 19 -15.19 19.15 23.00
C ASN A 19 -15.20 20.03 24.27
N VAL A 20 -14.64 21.24 24.18
CA VAL A 20 -14.58 22.20 25.29
C VAL A 20 -15.48 23.40 24.97
N LEU A 21 -16.48 23.63 25.81
CA LEU A 21 -17.43 24.71 25.63
C LEU A 21 -16.96 25.94 26.41
N CYS A 22 -16.59 27.03 25.74
CA CYS A 22 -16.13 28.27 26.37
C CYS A 22 -17.28 29.30 26.45
N LEU A 23 -17.60 29.71 27.69
CA LEU A 23 -18.76 30.50 28.07
C LEU A 23 -18.35 31.68 28.94
N GLY A 24 -19.31 32.55 29.23
CA GLY A 24 -19.11 33.79 29.99
C GLY A 24 -19.73 34.99 29.29
N LEU A 25 -19.90 36.09 30.01
CA LEU A 25 -20.52 37.30 29.47
C LEU A 25 -19.68 37.94 28.35
N ASP A 26 -20.28 38.85 27.61
CA ASP A 26 -19.57 39.63 26.61
C ASP A 26 -18.53 40.56 27.26
N ASN A 27 -17.41 40.76 26.58
CA ASN A 27 -16.19 41.39 27.11
C ASN A 27 -15.54 40.69 28.33
N SER A 28 -15.96 39.49 28.75
CA SER A 28 -15.29 38.77 29.86
C SER A 28 -13.88 38.25 29.52
N GLY A 29 -13.51 38.20 28.24
CA GLY A 29 -12.19 37.77 27.76
C GLY A 29 -12.12 36.33 27.21
N LYS A 30 -13.26 35.66 26.98
CA LYS A 30 -13.38 34.33 26.33
C LYS A 30 -12.38 34.13 25.18
N THR A 31 -12.47 35.01 24.18
CA THR A 31 -11.67 34.97 22.94
C THR A 31 -10.18 35.20 23.23
N THR A 32 -9.85 36.01 24.22
CA THR A 32 -8.47 36.29 24.66
C THR A 32 -7.85 35.06 25.34
N ILE A 33 -8.57 34.38 26.24
CA ILE A 33 -8.13 33.13 26.85
C ILE A 33 -7.94 32.04 25.78
N ILE A 34 -8.90 31.90 24.86
CA ILE A 34 -8.79 30.97 23.73
C ILE A 34 -7.56 31.28 22.86
N ASN A 35 -7.25 32.56 22.62
CA ASN A 35 -6.08 32.96 21.87
C ASN A 35 -4.78 32.62 22.60
N GLN A 36 -4.71 32.90 23.90
CA GLN A 36 -3.52 32.63 24.72
C GLN A 36 -3.25 31.12 24.91
N LEU A 37 -4.29 30.29 24.85
CA LEU A 37 -4.20 28.82 24.87
C LEU A 37 -3.90 28.20 23.50
N LYS A 38 -3.81 28.98 22.42
CA LYS A 38 -3.30 28.50 21.12
C LYS A 38 -1.76 28.57 21.12
N PRO A 39 -1.07 27.64 20.43
CA PRO A 39 0.39 27.69 20.31
C PRO A 39 0.83 29.00 19.66
N SER A 40 2.02 29.49 19.99
CA SER A 40 2.48 30.87 19.69
C SER A 40 2.52 31.24 18.20
N ASN A 41 2.44 30.27 17.29
CA ASN A 41 2.34 30.44 15.85
C ASN A 41 0.90 30.62 15.32
N ALA A 42 -0.11 30.41 16.17
CA ALA A 42 -1.55 30.47 15.85
C ALA A 42 -2.32 31.51 16.69
N GLN A 43 -1.61 32.39 17.40
CA GLN A 43 -2.19 33.48 18.19
C GLN A 43 -2.44 34.71 17.28
N ALA A 44 -3.67 35.22 17.27
CA ALA A 44 -4.00 36.47 16.59
C ALA A 44 -3.44 37.68 17.36
N GLN A 45 -2.96 38.69 16.63
CA GLN A 45 -2.45 39.95 17.22
C GLN A 45 -3.57 40.92 17.61
N ASP A 46 -4.67 40.95 16.83
CA ASP A 46 -5.87 41.72 17.13
C ASP A 46 -7.03 40.79 17.52
N ILE A 47 -7.65 41.04 18.68
CA ILE A 47 -8.73 40.22 19.24
C ILE A 47 -9.99 41.09 19.37
N VAL A 48 -10.96 40.88 18.49
CA VAL A 48 -12.23 41.63 18.49
C VAL A 48 -13.18 41.06 19.55
N PRO A 49 -13.82 41.90 20.42
CA PRO A 49 -14.81 41.44 21.38
C PRO A 49 -15.96 40.69 20.70
N THR A 50 -16.11 39.40 21.03
CA THR A 50 -17.13 38.53 20.45
C THR A 50 -18.40 38.53 21.30
N ILE A 51 -19.55 38.71 20.65
CA ILE A 51 -20.89 38.63 21.27
C ILE A 51 -21.36 37.17 21.26
N GLY A 52 -21.81 36.64 22.41
CA GLY A 52 -22.30 35.27 22.55
C GLY A 52 -21.24 34.25 22.97
N PHE A 53 -21.45 32.95 22.70
CA PHE A 53 -20.57 31.86 23.17
C PHE A 53 -19.49 31.47 22.14
N SER A 54 -18.46 30.74 22.59
CA SER A 54 -17.37 30.25 21.72
C SER A 54 -17.15 28.76 21.94
N ILE A 55 -17.42 27.94 20.91
CA ILE A 55 -17.14 26.50 20.95
C ILE A 55 -15.80 26.26 20.26
N GLU A 56 -14.84 25.70 21.00
CA GLU A 56 -13.52 25.32 20.48
C GLU A 56 -13.28 23.82 20.67
N LYS A 57 -12.64 23.18 19.67
CA LYS A 57 -12.41 21.73 19.68
C LYS A 57 -10.95 21.43 19.94
N PHE A 58 -10.68 20.68 21.00
CA PHE A 58 -9.33 20.34 21.43
C PHE A 58 -9.07 18.85 21.17
N ARG A 59 -8.06 18.55 20.35
CA ARG A 59 -7.67 17.17 20.05
C ARG A 59 -6.84 16.60 21.19
N THR A 60 -7.14 15.37 21.58
CA THR A 60 -6.39 14.58 22.55
C THR A 60 -6.61 13.09 22.25
N SER A 61 -6.24 12.19 23.16
CA SER A 61 -6.22 10.74 22.92
C SER A 61 -7.48 9.98 23.39
N ARG A 62 -8.47 10.66 23.99
CA ARG A 62 -9.67 10.06 24.62
C ARG A 62 -10.91 10.93 24.44
N GLU A 63 -12.09 10.31 24.48
CA GLU A 63 -13.38 11.00 24.47
C GLU A 63 -13.62 11.77 25.78
N GLY A 64 -14.13 13.00 25.68
CA GLY A 64 -14.52 13.81 26.83
C GLY A 64 -15.28 15.09 26.47
N GLN A 65 -15.95 15.65 27.46
CA GLN A 65 -16.62 16.95 27.39
C GLN A 65 -16.20 17.79 28.60
N ALA A 66 -15.97 19.09 28.40
CA ALA A 66 -15.60 20.03 29.46
C ALA A 66 -16.22 21.41 29.22
N ILE A 67 -16.34 22.21 30.28
CA ILE A 67 -16.81 23.59 30.21
C ILE A 67 -15.73 24.51 30.80
N ILE A 68 -15.46 25.62 30.13
CA ILE A 68 -14.69 26.75 30.66
C ILE A 68 -15.65 27.94 30.75
N PHE A 69 -15.76 28.58 31.91
CA PHE A 69 -16.65 29.70 32.15
C PHE A 69 -15.86 30.92 32.63
N VAL A 70 -15.82 31.95 31.79
CA VAL A 70 -14.97 33.14 31.97
C VAL A 70 -15.78 34.29 32.55
N ILE A 71 -15.29 34.85 33.67
CA ILE A 71 -15.95 35.89 34.45
C ILE A 71 -15.08 37.14 34.44
N ASP A 72 -15.70 38.30 34.24
CA ASP A 72 -15.03 39.59 34.40
C ASP A 72 -14.94 39.96 35.88
N SER A 73 -13.76 39.82 36.50
CA SER A 73 -13.55 40.17 37.91
C SER A 73 -13.68 41.67 38.18
N GLY A 74 -13.51 42.52 37.16
CA GLY A 74 -13.69 43.97 37.28
C GLY A 74 -15.16 44.38 37.31
N ASP A 75 -16.04 43.63 36.65
CA ASP A 75 -17.45 43.99 36.47
C ASP A 75 -18.34 43.53 37.63
N LYS A 76 -18.29 44.31 38.72
CA LYS A 76 -19.08 44.12 39.94
C LYS A 76 -20.59 44.18 39.71
N LEU A 77 -21.07 44.84 38.64
CA LEU A 77 -22.49 45.00 38.34
C LEU A 77 -23.05 43.80 37.56
N ARG A 78 -22.34 43.34 36.52
CA ARG A 78 -22.77 42.20 35.70
C ARG A 78 -22.52 40.84 36.35
N MET A 79 -21.94 40.78 37.55
CA MET A 79 -21.79 39.54 38.34
C MET A 79 -23.14 38.83 38.61
N VAL A 80 -24.24 39.58 38.73
CA VAL A 80 -25.60 39.00 38.86
C VAL A 80 -26.01 38.28 37.57
N VAL A 81 -25.81 38.93 36.41
CA VAL A 81 -26.09 38.34 35.09
C VAL A 81 -25.20 37.12 34.82
N ALA A 82 -23.93 37.16 35.24
CA ALA A 82 -23.02 36.02 35.15
C ALA A 82 -23.49 34.82 35.99
N LYS A 83 -24.22 35.05 37.08
CA LYS A 83 -24.87 34.01 37.87
C LYS A 83 -26.12 33.47 37.18
N GLU A 84 -26.98 34.33 36.64
CA GLU A 84 -28.20 33.92 35.93
C GLU A 84 -27.89 33.06 34.69
N GLU A 85 -26.83 33.39 33.95
CA GLU A 85 -26.29 32.57 32.86
C GLU A 85 -25.74 31.22 33.35
N LEU A 86 -25.05 31.20 34.49
CA LEU A 86 -24.53 29.95 35.10
C LEU A 86 -25.66 29.05 35.62
N ASP A 87 -26.65 29.60 36.30
CA ASP A 87 -27.83 28.87 36.78
C ASP A 87 -28.66 28.34 35.59
N THR A 88 -28.73 29.08 34.48
CA THR A 88 -29.34 28.63 33.22
C THR A 88 -28.56 27.47 32.61
N LEU A 89 -27.23 27.58 32.53
CA LEU A 89 -26.34 26.54 32.01
C LEU A 89 -26.44 25.23 32.81
N LEU A 90 -26.42 25.31 34.14
CA LEU A 90 -26.52 24.16 35.03
C LEU A 90 -27.89 23.46 34.95
N ASN A 91 -28.95 24.21 34.61
CA ASN A 91 -30.29 23.66 34.41
C ASN A 91 -30.56 23.14 32.98
N HIS A 92 -29.70 23.42 32.00
CA HIS A 92 -29.86 22.97 30.62
C HIS A 92 -29.93 21.42 30.54
N PRO A 93 -30.89 20.81 29.81
CA PRO A 93 -31.15 19.37 29.87
C PRO A 93 -29.91 18.49 29.57
N ASP A 94 -29.08 18.89 28.60
CA ASP A 94 -27.85 18.15 28.25
C ASP A 94 -26.75 18.21 29.32
N ILE A 95 -26.78 19.20 30.22
CA ILE A 95 -25.73 19.45 31.22
C ILE A 95 -26.20 18.99 32.61
N LYS A 96 -27.46 19.26 32.95
CA LYS A 96 -28.08 18.96 34.25
C LYS A 96 -27.81 17.52 34.70
N HIS A 97 -28.02 16.56 33.82
CA HIS A 97 -27.86 15.12 34.11
C HIS A 97 -26.45 14.55 33.85
N ARG A 98 -25.47 15.36 33.45
CA ARG A 98 -24.08 14.90 33.16
C ARG A 98 -23.07 15.45 34.17
N ARG A 99 -22.10 14.62 34.56
CA ARG A 99 -20.98 14.99 35.46
C ARG A 99 -19.82 15.61 34.69
N ILE A 100 -20.09 16.70 33.98
CA ILE A 100 -19.09 17.43 33.17
C ILE A 100 -18.23 18.33 34.09
N PRO A 101 -16.89 18.32 33.99
CA PRO A 101 -16.04 19.25 34.73
C PRO A 101 -16.22 20.70 34.24
N ILE A 102 -16.26 21.64 35.20
CA ILE A 102 -16.41 23.08 34.92
C ILE A 102 -15.21 23.84 35.52
N LEU A 103 -14.38 24.41 34.65
CA LEU A 103 -13.32 25.34 35.03
C LEU A 103 -13.83 26.78 34.98
N PHE A 104 -13.66 27.53 36.06
CA PHE A 104 -14.00 28.95 36.14
C PHE A 104 -12.73 29.81 36.07
N PHE A 105 -12.73 30.82 35.19
CA PHE A 105 -11.68 31.84 35.17
C PHE A 105 -12.23 33.16 35.69
N ALA A 106 -11.76 33.58 36.88
CA ALA A 106 -11.93 34.93 37.40
C ALA A 106 -10.87 35.82 36.69
N ASN A 107 -11.26 36.41 35.57
CA ASN A 107 -10.36 37.06 34.61
C ASN A 107 -10.28 38.58 34.78
N LYS A 108 -9.26 39.20 34.19
CA LYS A 108 -8.89 40.63 34.32
C LYS A 108 -8.39 41.01 35.71
N MET A 109 -7.54 40.17 36.28
CA MET A 109 -6.86 40.44 37.56
C MET A 109 -5.79 41.54 37.48
N ASP A 110 -5.52 42.09 36.28
CA ASP A 110 -4.74 43.32 36.06
C ASP A 110 -5.47 44.59 36.54
N LEU A 111 -6.80 44.57 36.60
CA LEU A 111 -7.60 45.71 37.00
C LEU A 111 -7.52 45.93 38.53
N ARG A 112 -7.16 47.15 38.94
CA ARG A 112 -7.00 47.53 40.37
C ARG A 112 -8.23 47.27 41.25
N ASP A 113 -9.41 47.22 40.64
CA ASP A 113 -10.69 47.01 41.29
C ASP A 113 -11.20 45.55 41.23
N ALA A 114 -10.43 44.63 40.64
CA ALA A 114 -10.85 43.25 40.41
C ALA A 114 -11.21 42.50 41.69
N LEU A 115 -12.33 41.80 41.65
CA LEU A 115 -12.75 40.85 42.69
C LEU A 115 -11.83 39.63 42.67
N SER A 116 -11.32 39.21 43.83
CA SER A 116 -10.55 37.96 43.93
C SER A 116 -11.40 36.74 43.57
N ALA A 117 -10.77 35.67 43.07
CA ALA A 117 -11.45 34.41 42.74
C ALA A 117 -12.32 33.87 43.89
N VAL A 118 -11.87 34.02 45.14
CA VAL A 118 -12.65 33.68 46.35
C VAL A 118 -13.94 34.51 46.43
N LYS A 119 -13.88 35.81 46.14
CA LYS A 119 -15.06 36.68 46.20
C LYS A 119 -16.02 36.47 45.02
N VAL A 120 -15.48 36.19 43.83
CA VAL A 120 -16.27 35.75 42.66
C VAL A 120 -17.02 34.44 42.96
N SER A 121 -16.33 33.45 43.54
CA SER A 121 -16.91 32.17 43.94
C SER A 121 -18.08 32.32 44.92
N GLN A 122 -17.95 33.21 45.92
CA GLN A 122 -19.05 33.55 46.85
C GLN A 122 -20.26 34.18 46.14
N LEU A 123 -20.03 35.14 45.22
CA LEU A 123 -21.10 35.87 44.54
C LEU A 123 -21.88 35.00 43.55
N LEU A 124 -21.19 34.10 42.85
CA LEU A 124 -21.80 33.08 41.99
C LEU A 124 -22.36 31.89 42.77
N CYS A 125 -22.02 31.75 44.06
CA CYS A 125 -22.41 30.67 44.96
C CYS A 125 -22.00 29.27 44.46
N LEU A 126 -20.77 29.13 43.96
CA LEU A 126 -20.26 27.89 43.33
C LEU A 126 -20.28 26.67 44.28
N GLU A 127 -20.26 26.91 45.60
CA GLU A 127 -20.46 25.92 46.67
C GLU A 127 -21.79 25.12 46.59
N ASN A 128 -22.76 25.59 45.82
CA ASN A 128 -24.00 24.85 45.52
C ASN A 128 -23.81 23.76 44.45
N ILE A 129 -22.76 23.85 43.61
CA ILE A 129 -22.45 22.85 42.59
C ILE A 129 -21.79 21.65 43.27
N LYS A 130 -22.59 20.61 43.55
CA LYS A 130 -22.18 19.41 44.32
C LYS A 130 -22.16 18.13 43.49
N ASP A 131 -22.81 18.12 42.34
CA ASP A 131 -22.93 16.97 41.44
C ASP A 131 -21.80 16.92 40.39
N LYS A 132 -21.15 18.05 40.09
CA LYS A 132 -20.09 18.21 39.10
C LYS A 132 -18.77 18.69 39.74
N PRO A 133 -17.59 18.20 39.30
CA PRO A 133 -16.32 18.73 39.77
C PRO A 133 -16.06 20.12 39.15
N TRP A 134 -15.65 21.08 39.97
CA TRP A 134 -15.33 22.44 39.54
C TRP A 134 -14.11 23.02 40.27
N HIS A 135 -13.50 24.03 39.68
CA HIS A 135 -12.39 24.80 40.24
C HIS A 135 -12.40 26.23 39.68
N ILE A 136 -11.78 27.17 40.39
CA ILE A 136 -11.76 28.59 40.01
C ILE A 136 -10.36 29.18 40.15
N CYS A 137 -9.82 29.69 39.04
CA CYS A 137 -8.49 30.31 38.99
C CYS A 137 -8.62 31.83 38.84
N ALA A 138 -7.76 32.57 39.53
CA ALA A 138 -7.52 33.99 39.23
C ALA A 138 -6.70 34.07 37.94
N SER A 139 -7.02 34.99 37.02
CA SER A 139 -6.41 35.00 35.69
C SER A 139 -6.28 36.39 35.05
N ASP A 140 -5.25 36.53 34.22
CA ASP A 140 -5.08 37.64 33.28
C ASP A 140 -4.90 37.06 31.89
N ALA A 141 -5.94 37.16 31.06
CA ALA A 141 -5.92 36.65 29.70
C ALA A 141 -4.95 37.38 28.75
N VAL A 142 -4.51 38.60 29.08
CA VAL A 142 -3.60 39.41 28.25
C VAL A 142 -2.14 39.05 28.54
N LYS A 143 -1.79 38.75 29.80
CA LYS A 143 -0.46 38.24 30.18
C LYS A 143 -0.35 36.70 30.15
N GLY A 144 -1.46 35.99 30.20
CA GLY A 144 -1.53 34.53 30.36
C GLY A 144 -1.36 34.04 31.80
N GLU A 145 -1.26 34.94 32.78
CA GLU A 145 -1.10 34.60 34.20
C GLU A 145 -2.33 33.83 34.70
N GLY A 146 -2.10 32.74 35.44
CA GLY A 146 -3.15 31.90 36.02
C GLY A 146 -3.94 31.00 35.05
N LEU A 147 -3.73 31.12 33.74
CA LEU A 147 -4.42 30.26 32.76
C LEU A 147 -3.95 28.81 32.80
N GLN A 148 -2.64 28.60 32.96
CA GLN A 148 -2.03 27.27 32.94
C GLN A 148 -2.54 26.40 34.11
N GLU A 149 -2.58 26.95 35.33
CA GLU A 149 -3.05 26.26 36.54
C GLU A 149 -4.47 25.67 36.37
N GLY A 150 -5.40 26.46 35.79
CA GLY A 150 -6.75 26.00 35.50
C GLY A 150 -6.82 24.92 34.43
N VAL A 151 -6.00 25.06 33.39
CA VAL A 151 -5.89 24.05 32.33
C VAL A 151 -5.28 22.75 32.86
N ASP A 152 -4.25 22.81 33.71
CA ASP A 152 -3.61 21.63 34.33
C ASP A 152 -4.59 20.87 35.23
N TRP A 153 -5.39 21.59 36.03
CA TRP A 153 -6.48 21.00 36.81
C TRP A 153 -7.51 20.28 35.91
N LEU A 154 -7.88 20.90 34.79
CA LEU A 154 -8.83 20.33 33.85
C LEU A 154 -8.24 19.11 33.11
N GLN A 155 -6.95 19.15 32.74
CA GLN A 155 -6.21 18.03 32.17
C GLN A 155 -6.10 16.85 33.14
N ALA A 156 -5.87 17.10 34.43
CA ALA A 156 -5.80 16.07 35.47
C ALA A 156 -7.12 15.31 35.61
N LEU A 157 -8.27 16.01 35.56
CA LEU A 157 -9.60 15.38 35.59
C LEU A 157 -9.98 14.64 34.30
N ILE A 158 -9.42 15.04 33.16
CA ILE A 158 -9.62 14.37 31.86
C ILE A 158 -8.56 13.24 31.65
N HIS A 159 -7.59 13.14 32.55
CA HIS A 159 -6.48 12.19 32.55
C HIS A 159 -5.62 12.25 31.28
N ILE A 160 -5.24 13.48 30.90
CA ILE A 160 -4.24 13.75 29.86
C ILE A 160 -2.84 13.56 30.45
N SER A 161 -1.95 12.92 29.68
CA SER A 161 -0.54 12.74 30.03
C SER A 161 0.32 13.47 29.01
N LEU A 162 1.05 14.50 29.46
CA LEU A 162 2.06 15.20 28.66
C LEU A 162 3.37 15.26 29.44
N THR A 163 4.41 14.65 28.88
CA THR A 163 5.77 14.73 29.38
C THR A 163 6.35 16.09 28.97
N PHE A 164 6.72 16.94 29.92
CA PHE A 164 7.32 18.25 29.61
C PHE A 164 8.84 18.17 29.44
N ILE A 165 9.34 18.99 28.52
CA ILE A 165 10.76 19.15 28.22
C ILE A 165 11.38 20.17 29.19
N ASP A 166 12.55 19.86 29.74
CA ASP A 166 13.32 20.72 30.65
C ASP A 166 13.90 21.95 29.90
N PRO A 167 13.69 23.21 30.34
CA PRO A 167 14.15 24.41 29.64
C PRO A 167 15.67 24.63 29.50
N LEU A 168 16.53 23.75 30.02
CA LEU A 168 17.96 24.03 30.24
C LEU A 168 18.92 23.78 29.05
N THR A 169 18.47 23.24 27.91
CA THR A 169 19.32 22.96 26.74
C THR A 169 19.08 23.89 25.54
N LYS A 170 19.85 24.98 25.46
CA LYS A 170 20.08 25.70 24.19
C LYS A 170 21.06 24.90 23.31
N PRO A 171 20.89 24.94 21.99
CA PRO A 171 21.87 25.70 21.20
C PRO A 171 21.26 26.48 20.01
N ALA A 172 22.14 27.19 19.27
CA ALA A 172 21.96 27.68 17.90
C ALA A 172 20.77 28.62 17.60
N LEU A 173 21.04 29.92 17.71
CA LEU A 173 20.20 30.99 17.15
C LEU A 173 20.26 30.96 15.61
N ILE A 174 19.11 30.83 14.93
CA ILE A 174 18.97 31.17 13.50
C ILE A 174 17.98 32.34 13.37
N ARG A 175 18.43 33.45 12.76
CA ARG A 175 17.55 34.56 12.39
C ARG A 175 16.77 34.18 11.13
N PHE A 176 15.46 34.06 11.24
CA PHE A 176 14.60 34.26 10.07
C PHE A 176 14.23 35.74 9.96
N THR A 177 14.57 36.34 8.82
CA THR A 177 14.05 37.64 8.41
C THR A 177 12.57 37.52 8.06
N ARG A 178 11.84 38.62 8.27
CA ARG A 178 10.38 38.68 8.20
C ARG A 178 9.94 39.14 6.81
N ASP A 179 9.59 38.20 5.94
CA ASP A 179 8.80 38.47 4.74
C ASP A 179 7.38 37.93 4.92
N ASN A 180 6.44 38.85 5.17
CA ASN A 180 5.02 38.57 5.37
C ASN A 180 4.30 38.53 4.01
N ASP A 181 4.16 37.36 3.38
CA ASP A 181 3.27 37.25 2.21
C ASP A 181 2.51 35.92 2.05
N PHE A 182 2.23 35.22 3.17
CA PHE A 182 1.33 34.07 3.21
C PHE A 182 -0.16 34.46 3.13
N SER A 183 -0.50 35.37 2.20
CA SER A 183 -1.85 35.85 1.92
C SER A 183 -2.45 35.14 0.72
N ARG A 184 -3.12 34.01 0.96
CA ARG A 184 -3.72 33.11 -0.05
C ARG A 184 -2.68 32.45 -0.97
N GLU A 185 -2.27 31.23 -0.63
CA GLU A 185 -1.92 30.28 -1.68
C GLU A 185 -3.14 30.14 -2.62
N LYS A 186 -2.95 30.53 -3.88
CA LYS A 186 -3.93 30.21 -4.93
C LYS A 186 -3.93 28.70 -5.11
N MET A 187 -5.12 28.12 -5.21
CA MET A 187 -5.34 26.77 -5.72
C MET A 187 -4.96 26.73 -7.21
N ASN A 188 -3.65 26.75 -7.49
CA ASN A 188 -3.08 26.70 -8.82
C ASN A 188 -3.12 25.25 -9.31
N ILE A 189 -4.32 24.75 -9.64
CA ILE A 189 -4.49 23.47 -10.32
C ILE A 189 -3.57 23.51 -11.54
N HIS A 190 -2.57 22.61 -11.58
CA HIS A 190 -1.67 22.48 -12.72
C HIS A 190 -2.44 21.86 -13.90
N VAL A 191 -3.19 22.71 -14.61
CA VAL A 191 -4.11 22.33 -15.70
C VAL A 191 -3.41 21.45 -16.74
N GLU A 192 -2.15 21.72 -17.04
CA GLU A 192 -1.34 20.92 -17.95
C GLU A 192 -1.19 19.46 -17.47
N GLY A 193 -0.86 19.23 -16.19
CA GLY A 193 -0.76 17.88 -15.62
C GLY A 193 -2.10 17.15 -15.56
N LEU A 194 -3.18 17.87 -15.24
CA LEU A 194 -4.55 17.35 -15.29
C LEU A 194 -4.94 16.91 -16.71
N VAL A 195 -4.71 17.78 -17.70
CA VAL A 195 -5.00 17.50 -19.12
C VAL A 195 -4.14 16.36 -19.66
N ALA A 196 -2.87 16.26 -19.23
CA ALA A 196 -2.02 15.13 -19.55
C ALA A 196 -2.68 13.82 -19.12
N ILE A 197 -3.06 13.71 -17.85
CA ILE A 197 -3.54 12.46 -17.26
C ILE A 197 -4.91 12.07 -17.84
N VAL A 198 -5.79 13.03 -18.13
CA VAL A 198 -7.01 12.78 -18.91
C VAL A 198 -6.69 12.24 -20.32
N ILE A 199 -5.72 12.80 -21.04
CA ILE A 199 -5.32 12.32 -22.38
C ILE A 199 -4.70 10.92 -22.31
N PHE A 200 -3.80 10.65 -21.35
CA PHE A 200 -3.21 9.33 -21.14
C PHE A 200 -4.25 8.27 -20.77
N TYR A 201 -5.22 8.63 -19.92
CA TYR A 201 -6.31 7.72 -19.52
C TYR A 201 -7.26 7.41 -20.69
N LEU A 202 -7.58 8.41 -21.51
CA LEU A 202 -8.34 8.19 -22.75
C LEU A 202 -7.55 7.32 -23.76
N LEU A 203 -6.23 7.53 -23.90
CA LEU A 203 -5.37 6.71 -24.75
C LEU A 203 -5.37 5.24 -24.31
N ILE A 204 -5.11 4.98 -23.02
CA ILE A 204 -5.10 3.63 -22.42
C ILE A 204 -6.47 2.96 -22.59
N LEU A 205 -7.56 3.68 -22.29
CA LEU A 205 -8.92 3.18 -22.42
C LEU A 205 -9.28 2.82 -23.87
N VAL A 206 -8.93 3.68 -24.84
CA VAL A 206 -9.16 3.43 -26.27
C VAL A 206 -8.36 2.23 -26.76
N VAL A 207 -7.09 2.10 -26.36
CA VAL A 207 -6.24 0.95 -26.70
C VAL A 207 -6.79 -0.35 -26.12
N GLY A 208 -7.23 -0.34 -24.86
CA GLY A 208 -7.83 -1.52 -24.21
C GLY A 208 -9.14 -1.96 -24.87
N ILE A 209 -10.05 -1.01 -25.15
CA ILE A 209 -11.31 -1.28 -25.87
C ILE A 209 -11.02 -1.79 -27.29
N TRP A 210 -10.07 -1.20 -28.00
CA TRP A 210 -9.66 -1.64 -29.34
C TRP A 210 -9.06 -3.05 -29.33
N ALA A 211 -8.18 -3.36 -28.38
CA ALA A 211 -7.60 -4.70 -28.24
C ALA A 211 -8.66 -5.75 -27.88
N ALA A 212 -9.63 -5.41 -27.02
CA ALA A 212 -10.77 -6.27 -26.71
C ALA A 212 -11.67 -6.53 -27.93
N TRP A 213 -11.94 -5.47 -28.73
CA TRP A 213 -12.73 -5.57 -29.96
C TRP A 213 -12.01 -6.37 -31.05
N LYS A 214 -10.69 -6.16 -31.20
CA LYS A 214 -9.81 -6.94 -32.09
C LYS A 214 -9.87 -8.42 -31.72
N ASN A 215 -9.63 -8.78 -30.46
CA ASN A 215 -9.72 -10.17 -29.96
C ASN A 215 -11.11 -10.79 -30.26
N LYS A 216 -12.20 -10.05 -30.03
CA LYS A 216 -13.57 -10.51 -30.34
C LYS A 216 -13.80 -10.77 -31.84
N ASN A 217 -13.16 -10.00 -32.72
CA ASN A 217 -13.36 -10.05 -34.17
C ASN A 217 -12.31 -10.89 -34.93
N SER A 218 -11.18 -11.24 -34.31
CA SER A 218 -10.07 -12.00 -34.93
C SER A 218 -10.42 -13.44 -35.33
N GLY A 219 -11.64 -13.92 -35.07
CA GLY A 219 -12.07 -15.29 -35.34
C GLY A 219 -11.55 -16.26 -34.29
N VAL A 220 -12.39 -16.59 -33.31
CA VAL A 220 -12.06 -17.65 -32.34
C VAL A 220 -11.97 -18.97 -33.11
N VAL A 221 -10.79 -19.60 -33.08
CA VAL A 221 -10.57 -20.95 -33.62
C VAL A 221 -11.56 -21.91 -32.95
N GLU A 222 -12.35 -22.63 -33.74
CA GLU A 222 -13.34 -23.57 -33.23
C GLU A 222 -12.67 -24.65 -32.37
N GLY A 223 -12.92 -24.59 -31.05
CA GLY A 223 -12.31 -25.49 -30.06
C GLY A 223 -11.41 -24.81 -29.01
N ALA A 224 -11.14 -23.50 -29.09
CA ALA A 224 -10.41 -22.79 -28.04
C ALA A 224 -11.31 -22.43 -26.84
N ASP A 225 -10.90 -22.80 -25.62
CA ASP A 225 -11.67 -22.51 -24.40
C ASP A 225 -11.74 -21.02 -24.12
N ARG A 226 -12.96 -20.49 -24.04
CA ARG A 226 -13.21 -19.05 -23.84
C ARG A 226 -12.68 -18.53 -22.50
N SER A 227 -12.53 -19.40 -21.49
CA SER A 227 -11.85 -19.00 -20.25
C SER A 227 -10.34 -18.87 -20.47
N GLU A 228 -9.72 -19.78 -21.23
CA GLU A 228 -8.28 -19.74 -21.55
C GLU A 228 -7.90 -18.48 -22.37
N THR A 229 -8.69 -18.12 -23.39
CA THR A 229 -8.43 -16.89 -24.19
C THR A 229 -8.38 -15.62 -23.33
N ILE A 230 -9.18 -15.56 -22.26
CA ILE A 230 -9.29 -14.37 -21.40
C ILE A 230 -8.15 -14.32 -20.36
N MET A 231 -7.61 -15.46 -19.91
CA MET A 231 -6.58 -15.53 -18.87
C MET A 231 -5.14 -15.62 -19.40
N VAL A 232 -4.91 -16.33 -20.51
CA VAL A 232 -3.56 -16.56 -21.10
C VAL A 232 -3.48 -16.15 -22.58
N GLY A 233 -4.43 -15.35 -23.07
CA GLY A 233 -4.37 -14.73 -24.40
C GLY A 233 -4.28 -15.72 -25.56
N GLY A 234 -4.84 -16.93 -25.41
CA GLY A 234 -4.78 -17.98 -26.44
C GLY A 234 -3.37 -18.51 -26.76
N ARG A 235 -2.35 -18.10 -26.00
CA ARG A 235 -0.93 -18.43 -26.17
C ARG A 235 -0.27 -17.95 -27.49
N ASP A 236 -0.88 -16.96 -28.13
CA ASP A 236 -0.41 -16.35 -29.39
C ASP A 236 -0.02 -14.87 -29.19
N ILE A 237 0.81 -14.60 -28.18
CA ILE A 237 1.35 -13.25 -27.91
C ILE A 237 2.71 -13.11 -28.60
N GLY A 238 2.75 -12.34 -29.69
CA GLY A 238 3.97 -12.07 -30.47
C GLY A 238 5.06 -11.32 -29.70
N LEU A 239 6.32 -11.49 -30.14
CA LEU A 239 7.53 -11.29 -29.30
C LEU A 239 7.61 -9.88 -28.70
N PHE A 240 7.29 -8.86 -29.49
CA PHE A 240 7.30 -7.46 -29.07
C PHE A 240 6.29 -7.20 -27.94
N VAL A 241 5.04 -7.63 -28.12
CA VAL A 241 3.98 -7.50 -27.09
C VAL A 241 4.35 -8.32 -25.86
N GLY A 242 4.86 -9.54 -26.05
CA GLY A 242 5.32 -10.43 -24.98
C GLY A 242 6.42 -9.82 -24.11
N ALA A 243 7.45 -9.22 -24.72
CA ALA A 243 8.57 -8.64 -23.97
C ALA A 243 8.14 -7.37 -23.23
N PHE A 244 7.34 -6.52 -23.87
CA PHE A 244 6.81 -5.30 -23.26
C PHE A 244 5.85 -5.62 -22.10
N THR A 245 4.91 -6.57 -22.25
CA THR A 245 4.02 -6.97 -21.14
C THR A 245 4.77 -7.66 -19.99
N MET A 246 5.76 -8.50 -20.30
CA MET A 246 6.68 -9.05 -19.30
C MET A 246 7.59 -8.01 -18.65
N THR A 247 7.66 -6.76 -19.15
CA THR A 247 8.38 -5.64 -18.51
C THR A 247 7.40 -4.69 -17.79
N ALA A 248 6.20 -4.45 -18.33
CA ALA A 248 5.18 -3.57 -17.75
C ALA A 248 4.56 -4.12 -16.47
N THR A 249 4.55 -5.45 -16.32
CA THR A 249 4.18 -6.17 -15.08
C THR A 249 5.12 -5.84 -13.89
N TRP A 250 6.23 -5.11 -14.14
CA TRP A 250 7.38 -4.92 -13.25
C TRP A 250 7.66 -3.47 -12.96
N VAL A 251 7.70 -2.69 -14.05
CA VAL A 251 7.90 -1.24 -14.04
C VAL A 251 6.58 -0.55 -13.67
N GLY A 252 6.11 -0.87 -12.46
CA GLY A 252 5.01 -0.18 -11.80
C GLY A 252 5.45 1.18 -11.25
N GLY A 253 4.49 2.06 -10.99
CA GLY A 253 4.76 3.45 -10.59
C GLY A 253 5.57 3.65 -9.31
N GLY A 254 5.78 2.62 -8.48
CA GLY A 254 6.68 2.68 -7.32
C GLY A 254 7.91 1.79 -7.45
N TYR A 255 7.97 0.91 -8.46
CA TYR A 255 9.28 0.47 -8.94
C TYR A 255 10.08 1.71 -9.36
N ILE A 256 9.42 2.67 -10.02
CA ILE A 256 10.01 3.98 -10.33
C ILE A 256 10.05 4.92 -9.10
N ASN A 257 8.92 5.22 -8.43
CA ASN A 257 8.89 6.21 -7.34
C ASN A 257 9.66 5.73 -6.09
N GLY A 258 9.53 4.46 -5.69
CA GLY A 258 10.29 3.88 -4.56
C GLY A 258 11.78 3.72 -4.84
N THR A 259 12.19 3.54 -6.10
CA THR A 259 13.61 3.66 -6.49
C THR A 259 14.10 5.09 -6.31
N ALA A 260 13.33 6.09 -6.78
CA ALA A 260 13.71 7.49 -6.62
C ALA A 260 13.73 7.93 -5.14
N GLU A 261 12.76 7.47 -4.34
CA GLU A 261 12.68 7.67 -2.88
C GLU A 261 13.90 7.11 -2.16
N ASN A 262 14.29 5.85 -2.42
CA ASN A 262 15.48 5.26 -1.80
C ASN A 262 16.77 5.99 -2.19
N VAL A 263 16.88 6.49 -3.44
CA VAL A 263 18.02 7.32 -3.87
C VAL A 263 17.99 8.72 -3.25
N TYR A 264 16.79 9.26 -2.96
CA TYR A 264 16.60 10.57 -2.36
C TYR A 264 16.88 10.60 -0.85
N LEU A 265 16.43 9.57 -0.12
CA LEU A 265 16.48 9.52 1.34
C LEU A 265 17.93 9.50 1.89
N PRO A 266 18.23 10.30 2.93
CA PRO A 266 19.56 10.33 3.51
C PRO A 266 19.90 9.03 4.24
N GLY A 267 21.18 8.63 4.19
CA GLY A 267 21.65 7.33 4.67
C GLY A 267 21.38 6.16 3.71
N TYR A 268 20.25 6.19 3.00
CA TYR A 268 19.87 5.20 1.99
C TYR A 268 20.67 5.36 0.70
N GLY A 269 20.26 6.25 -0.20
CA GLY A 269 20.90 6.43 -1.51
C GLY A 269 20.83 5.20 -2.43
N LEU A 270 21.58 5.24 -3.54
CA LEU A 270 21.64 4.16 -4.54
C LEU A 270 22.02 2.80 -3.94
N ALA A 271 22.86 2.77 -2.90
CA ALA A 271 23.24 1.55 -2.18
C ALA A 271 22.04 0.80 -1.57
N TRP A 272 20.92 1.49 -1.28
CA TRP A 272 19.69 0.91 -0.75
C TRP A 272 18.54 0.84 -1.76
N ALA A 273 18.68 1.41 -2.96
CA ALA A 273 17.77 1.22 -4.08
C ALA A 273 17.91 -0.21 -4.64
N GLN A 274 17.46 -1.19 -3.86
CA GLN A 274 17.56 -2.61 -4.18
C GLN A 274 16.60 -3.02 -5.30
N ALA A 275 15.41 -2.41 -5.39
CA ALA A 275 14.36 -2.82 -6.33
C ALA A 275 14.84 -3.00 -7.79
N PRO A 276 15.62 -2.08 -8.40
CA PRO A 276 16.18 -2.28 -9.74
C PRO A 276 17.02 -3.56 -9.91
N PHE A 277 17.90 -3.86 -8.95
CA PHE A 277 18.86 -4.97 -9.03
C PHE A 277 18.27 -6.28 -8.55
N GLY A 278 17.49 -6.20 -7.46
CA GLY A 278 16.58 -7.23 -6.98
C GLY A 278 15.77 -7.71 -8.17
N TYR A 279 14.89 -6.87 -8.73
CA TYR A 279 14.02 -7.26 -9.84
C TYR A 279 14.72 -7.50 -11.19
N ALA A 280 15.94 -7.03 -11.43
CA ALA A 280 16.71 -7.50 -12.58
C ALA A 280 17.12 -8.99 -12.42
N LEU A 281 17.54 -9.41 -11.22
CA LEU A 281 17.69 -10.84 -10.88
C LEU A 281 16.34 -11.53 -10.67
N SER A 282 15.33 -10.77 -10.26
CA SER A 282 14.00 -11.20 -9.87
C SER A 282 12.92 -10.61 -10.75
N LEU A 283 13.02 -10.99 -12.02
CA LEU A 283 11.92 -10.92 -12.96
C LEU A 283 11.24 -12.28 -13.24
N VAL A 284 10.96 -13.20 -12.32
CA VAL A 284 11.62 -13.68 -11.08
C VAL A 284 11.39 -13.06 -9.64
N LEU A 285 10.59 -12.08 -9.11
CA LEU A 285 9.38 -11.21 -9.35
C LEU A 285 9.21 -10.16 -8.14
N GLY A 286 8.06 -9.45 -7.83
CA GLY A 286 7.82 -7.93 -7.88
C GLY A 286 7.25 -7.20 -6.64
N ALA A 287 6.82 -5.90 -6.60
CA ALA A 287 6.53 -4.72 -7.49
C ALA A 287 6.50 -3.38 -6.64
N THR A 288 5.75 -2.24 -6.89
CA THR A 288 5.39 -1.10 -5.91
C THR A 288 4.51 0.11 -6.45
N LEU A 289 3.92 1.06 -5.63
CA LEU A 289 3.28 2.37 -6.12
C LEU A 289 2.68 3.52 -5.21
N SER A 290 2.99 4.84 -5.40
CA SER A 290 2.11 6.00 -4.98
C SER A 290 2.36 7.34 -5.72
N VAL A 291 1.43 8.32 -5.61
CA VAL A 291 1.51 9.80 -5.90
C VAL A 291 1.39 10.37 -7.33
N ILE A 292 0.28 11.11 -7.63
CA ILE A 292 0.20 12.15 -8.69
C ILE A 292 -0.97 13.15 -8.44
N ILE A 293 -0.76 14.43 -8.84
CA ILE A 293 -1.69 15.60 -8.88
C ILE A 293 -2.19 16.13 -7.53
N ASP A 294 -2.31 17.45 -7.43
CA ASP A 294 -3.13 18.20 -6.44
C ASP A 294 -4.65 18.08 -6.70
N ILE A 295 -5.09 16.89 -7.13
CA ILE A 295 -6.47 16.43 -6.97
C ILE A 295 -6.50 15.70 -5.62
N ASP A 296 -7.63 15.79 -4.90
CA ASP A 296 -7.88 14.93 -3.73
C ASP A 296 -7.45 13.47 -4.03
N ILE A 297 -6.51 12.95 -3.24
CA ILE A 297 -5.83 11.68 -3.53
C ILE A 297 -6.82 10.51 -3.71
N ASN A 298 -7.96 10.58 -3.03
CA ASN A 298 -9.02 9.58 -3.12
C ASN A 298 -9.66 9.58 -4.51
N MET A 299 -9.93 10.76 -5.10
CA MET A 299 -10.45 10.87 -6.46
C MET A 299 -9.46 10.35 -7.51
N SER A 300 -8.17 10.67 -7.39
CA SER A 300 -7.13 10.14 -8.29
C SER A 300 -7.07 8.61 -8.25
N VAL A 301 -7.10 8.01 -7.06
CA VAL A 301 -7.12 6.55 -6.86
C VAL A 301 -8.40 5.92 -7.44
N ILE A 302 -9.58 6.50 -7.16
CA ILE A 302 -10.87 5.99 -7.64
C ILE A 302 -10.97 6.03 -9.16
N ILE A 303 -10.60 7.14 -9.80
CA ILE A 303 -10.63 7.28 -11.27
C ILE A 303 -9.69 6.26 -11.92
N SER A 304 -8.47 6.13 -11.40
CA SER A 304 -7.48 5.16 -11.88
C SER A 304 -8.00 3.72 -11.81
N ALA A 305 -8.57 3.33 -10.66
CA ALA A 305 -9.10 2.01 -10.44
C ALA A 305 -10.32 1.71 -11.33
N LEU A 306 -11.25 2.65 -11.49
CA LEU A 306 -12.43 2.46 -12.36
C LEU A 306 -12.04 2.20 -13.82
N ILE A 307 -11.03 2.91 -14.34
CA ILE A 307 -10.52 2.72 -15.71
C ILE A 307 -9.87 1.34 -15.85
N ALA A 308 -8.97 0.98 -14.93
CA ALA A 308 -8.29 -0.31 -14.92
C ALA A 308 -9.27 -1.49 -14.83
N ILE A 309 -10.25 -1.43 -13.92
CA ILE A 309 -11.33 -2.42 -13.78
C ILE A 309 -12.12 -2.54 -15.08
N PHE A 310 -12.47 -1.41 -15.73
CA PHE A 310 -13.30 -1.42 -16.94
C PHE A 310 -12.62 -2.13 -18.11
N TYR A 311 -11.41 -1.74 -18.52
CA TYR A 311 -10.77 -2.37 -19.68
C TYR A 311 -10.37 -3.83 -19.41
N THR A 312 -9.96 -4.16 -18.18
CA THR A 312 -9.67 -5.53 -17.74
C THR A 312 -10.90 -6.43 -17.84
N LEU A 313 -12.07 -5.97 -17.37
CA LEU A 313 -13.34 -6.69 -17.44
C LEU A 313 -13.81 -6.91 -18.90
N VAL A 314 -13.59 -5.92 -19.76
CA VAL A 314 -14.01 -5.94 -21.16
C VAL A 314 -13.13 -6.90 -22.00
N GLY A 315 -11.80 -6.84 -21.88
CA GLY A 315 -10.88 -7.53 -22.80
C GLY A 315 -9.93 -8.60 -22.24
N GLY A 316 -9.83 -8.77 -20.92
CA GLY A 316 -8.92 -9.75 -20.31
C GLY A 316 -7.45 -9.53 -20.66
N LEU A 317 -6.64 -10.60 -20.65
CA LEU A 317 -5.18 -10.51 -20.87
C LEU A 317 -4.82 -9.81 -22.20
N TYR A 318 -5.64 -9.93 -23.25
CA TYR A 318 -5.38 -9.22 -24.52
C TYR A 318 -5.55 -7.70 -24.42
N SER A 319 -6.48 -7.19 -23.60
CA SER A 319 -6.53 -5.75 -23.34
C SER A 319 -5.30 -5.32 -22.55
N VAL A 320 -5.04 -6.02 -21.44
CA VAL A 320 -3.93 -5.69 -20.52
C VAL A 320 -2.59 -5.72 -21.25
N ALA A 321 -2.30 -6.78 -22.01
CA ALA A 321 -1.05 -6.92 -22.76
C ALA A 321 -0.83 -5.85 -23.84
N TYR A 322 -1.88 -5.21 -24.37
CA TYR A 322 -1.74 -4.11 -25.32
C TYR A 322 -1.70 -2.74 -24.63
N THR A 323 -2.40 -2.55 -23.49
CA THR A 323 -2.22 -1.35 -22.65
C THR A 323 -0.82 -1.30 -22.06
N ASP A 324 -0.29 -2.45 -21.61
CA ASP A 324 1.09 -2.63 -21.13
C ASP A 324 2.14 -2.06 -22.10
N VAL A 325 2.02 -2.36 -23.41
CA VAL A 325 2.97 -1.88 -24.44
C VAL A 325 2.96 -0.36 -24.50
N VAL A 326 1.77 0.24 -24.53
CA VAL A 326 1.60 1.69 -24.63
C VAL A 326 2.05 2.36 -23.34
N GLN A 327 1.65 1.82 -22.18
CA GLN A 327 2.06 2.30 -20.86
C GLN A 327 3.59 2.29 -20.74
N LEU A 328 4.26 1.17 -21.02
CA LEU A 328 5.73 1.07 -20.94
C LEU A 328 6.45 2.01 -21.90
N PHE A 329 5.96 2.16 -23.14
CA PHE A 329 6.50 3.11 -24.10
C PHE A 329 6.35 4.57 -23.63
N CYS A 330 5.20 4.90 -23.04
CA CYS A 330 4.95 6.21 -22.45
C CYS A 330 5.81 6.46 -21.20
N ILE A 331 6.01 5.46 -20.33
CA ILE A 331 6.94 5.55 -19.19
C ILE A 331 8.37 5.79 -19.68
N PHE A 332 8.81 5.04 -20.69
CA PHE A 332 10.16 5.15 -21.25
C PHE A 332 10.41 6.56 -21.77
N LEU A 333 9.57 7.06 -22.70
CA LEU A 333 9.73 8.40 -23.24
C LEU A 333 9.54 9.49 -22.18
N GLY A 334 8.49 9.42 -21.36
CA GLY A 334 8.16 10.46 -20.40
C GLY A 334 9.26 10.67 -19.34
N LEU A 335 9.84 9.58 -18.81
CA LEU A 335 10.92 9.68 -17.82
C LEU A 335 12.27 10.00 -18.46
N TRP A 336 12.68 9.32 -19.53
CA TRP A 336 13.97 9.57 -20.18
C TRP A 336 14.08 10.96 -20.81
N VAL A 337 13.00 11.51 -21.35
CA VAL A 337 12.98 12.89 -21.85
C VAL A 337 13.00 13.89 -20.69
N SER A 338 12.44 13.57 -19.52
CA SER A 338 12.43 14.47 -18.37
C SER A 338 13.80 14.68 -17.71
N VAL A 339 14.62 13.61 -17.60
CA VAL A 339 15.96 13.64 -16.98
C VAL A 339 16.85 14.81 -17.45
N PRO A 340 17.11 15.03 -18.75
CA PRO A 340 17.99 16.11 -19.20
C PRO A 340 17.45 17.51 -18.90
N PHE A 341 16.12 17.72 -18.89
CA PHE A 341 15.54 19.01 -18.52
C PHE A 341 15.65 19.27 -17.02
N ALA A 342 15.43 18.25 -16.19
CA ALA A 342 15.61 18.34 -14.75
C ALA A 342 17.09 18.60 -14.38
N LEU A 343 18.05 17.94 -15.06
CA LEU A 343 19.50 18.20 -14.91
C LEU A 343 19.93 19.60 -15.41
N SER A 344 19.17 20.21 -16.32
CA SER A 344 19.46 21.55 -16.83
C SER A 344 18.90 22.67 -15.94
N ASN A 345 18.22 22.34 -14.84
CA ASN A 345 17.61 23.33 -13.96
C ASN A 345 18.67 24.00 -13.04
N PRO A 346 18.74 25.34 -12.96
CA PRO A 346 19.74 26.05 -12.13
C PRO A 346 19.72 25.73 -10.63
N ALA A 347 18.65 25.14 -10.09
CA ALA A 347 18.58 24.70 -8.69
C ALA A 347 19.27 23.34 -8.43
N VAL A 348 19.69 22.63 -9.48
CA VAL A 348 20.28 21.29 -9.41
C VAL A 348 21.81 21.37 -9.47
N SER A 349 22.47 20.87 -8.44
CA SER A 349 23.93 20.72 -8.40
C SER A 349 24.40 19.50 -9.21
N ASP A 350 25.66 19.52 -9.65
CA ASP A 350 26.28 18.43 -10.41
C ASP A 350 26.13 17.08 -9.68
N ILE A 351 25.37 16.15 -10.29
CA ILE A 351 25.05 14.86 -9.68
C ILE A 351 26.28 13.96 -9.50
N GLY A 352 27.35 14.14 -10.29
CA GLY A 352 28.60 13.40 -10.13
C GLY A 352 29.40 13.88 -8.91
N VAL A 353 29.32 15.16 -8.56
CA VAL A 353 29.91 15.71 -7.34
C VAL A 353 29.11 15.28 -6.11
N THR A 354 27.77 15.43 -6.14
CA THR A 354 26.88 15.07 -5.02
C THR A 354 26.77 13.56 -4.78
N ALA A 355 27.20 12.72 -5.71
CA ALA A 355 27.28 11.28 -5.52
C ALA A 355 28.21 10.89 -4.35
N VAL A 356 29.26 11.68 -4.09
CA VAL A 356 30.29 11.36 -3.08
C VAL A 356 30.50 12.48 -2.07
N LYS A 357 30.21 13.74 -2.42
CA LYS A 357 30.42 14.91 -1.56
C LYS A 357 29.09 15.53 -1.14
N GLN A 358 28.96 15.80 0.15
CA GLN A 358 27.95 16.71 0.68
C GLN A 358 28.28 18.15 0.24
N LEU A 359 27.37 18.82 -0.46
CA LEU A 359 27.50 20.24 -0.84
C LEU A 359 26.66 21.15 0.08
N HIS A 360 25.44 20.72 0.43
CA HIS A 360 24.54 21.48 1.30
C HIS A 360 24.39 20.85 2.69
N ALA A 361 24.11 21.66 3.72
CA ALA A 361 24.04 21.20 5.11
C ALA A 361 22.99 20.10 5.35
N ASN A 362 21.89 20.12 4.58
CA ASN A 362 20.78 19.16 4.68
C ASN A 362 20.85 18.03 3.63
N GLN A 363 22.01 17.80 3.01
CA GLN A 363 22.18 16.89 1.87
C GLN A 363 23.26 15.84 2.14
N THR A 364 22.90 14.56 2.14
CA THR A 364 23.88 13.45 2.13
C THR A 364 24.28 13.06 0.70
N ALA A 365 25.41 12.37 0.56
CA ALA A 365 25.86 11.84 -0.72
C ALA A 365 24.92 10.74 -1.26
N TRP A 366 24.27 10.97 -2.41
CA TRP A 366 23.16 10.12 -2.90
C TRP A 366 23.57 8.72 -3.37
N LEU A 367 24.87 8.43 -3.52
CA LEU A 367 25.34 7.05 -3.75
C LEU A 367 25.01 6.14 -2.56
N GLY A 368 24.91 6.70 -1.35
CA GLY A 368 24.59 5.95 -0.14
C GLY A 368 25.74 5.10 0.40
N LYS A 369 25.55 4.51 1.59
CA LYS A 369 26.47 3.51 2.19
C LYS A 369 25.67 2.50 3.01
N ILE A 370 26.05 1.23 2.94
CA ILE A 370 25.49 0.18 3.80
C ILE A 370 26.32 0.14 5.09
N GLU A 371 25.73 0.56 6.21
CA GLU A 371 26.39 0.50 7.51
C GLU A 371 26.63 -0.94 7.96
N SER A 372 27.65 -1.15 8.80
CA SER A 372 28.01 -2.52 9.24
C SER A 372 26.97 -3.18 10.14
N ALA A 373 26.09 -2.41 10.78
CA ALA A 373 24.97 -2.94 11.56
C ALA A 373 23.84 -3.49 10.67
N ASP A 374 23.62 -2.89 9.50
CA ASP A 374 22.44 -3.11 8.65
C ASP A 374 22.68 -4.06 7.48
N LYS A 375 23.91 -4.55 7.30
CA LYS A 375 24.29 -5.54 6.28
C LYS A 375 23.35 -6.75 6.23
N TRP A 376 22.91 -7.25 7.38
CA TRP A 376 22.00 -8.39 7.44
C TRP A 376 20.56 -8.06 7.03
N MET A 377 20.05 -6.89 7.43
CA MET A 377 18.76 -6.38 6.97
C MET A 377 18.79 -6.09 5.47
N TRP A 378 19.87 -5.52 4.95
CA TRP A 378 20.09 -5.31 3.52
C TRP A 378 20.05 -6.65 2.76
N ALA A 379 20.77 -7.66 3.24
CA ALA A 379 20.78 -8.99 2.61
C ALA A 379 19.42 -9.70 2.70
N ASP A 380 18.71 -9.58 3.81
CA ASP A 380 17.37 -10.14 4.00
C ASP A 380 16.35 -9.53 3.04
N ASN A 381 16.37 -8.21 2.89
CA ASN A 381 15.53 -7.47 1.96
C ASN A 381 15.91 -7.81 0.51
N PHE A 382 17.21 -7.90 0.20
CA PHE A 382 17.66 -8.28 -1.14
C PHE A 382 17.22 -9.71 -1.49
N CYS A 383 17.28 -10.67 -0.56
CA CYS A 383 16.78 -12.02 -0.74
C CYS A 383 15.25 -12.10 -0.89
N LEU A 384 14.50 -11.29 -0.13
CA LEU A 384 13.04 -11.15 -0.30
C LEU A 384 12.70 -10.65 -1.70
N LEU A 385 13.34 -9.58 -2.16
CA LEU A 385 13.14 -9.07 -3.52
C LEU A 385 13.55 -10.13 -4.54
N MET A 386 14.74 -10.73 -4.37
CA MET A 386 15.35 -11.67 -5.31
C MET A 386 14.55 -12.97 -5.50
N LEU A 387 13.92 -13.48 -4.45
CA LEU A 387 13.36 -14.83 -4.41
C LEU A 387 11.87 -14.88 -4.03
N GLY A 388 11.44 -13.93 -3.18
CA GLY A 388 10.03 -13.77 -2.79
C GLY A 388 9.13 -13.37 -3.93
N GLY A 389 9.75 -12.79 -4.94
CA GLY A 389 9.23 -12.79 -6.28
C GLY A 389 8.80 -14.16 -6.81
N ILE A 390 9.75 -15.04 -7.15
CA ILE A 390 9.63 -16.25 -8.01
C ILE A 390 8.23 -16.90 -8.18
N PRO A 391 7.44 -17.20 -7.13
CA PRO A 391 6.05 -17.71 -7.24
C PRO A 391 4.95 -16.72 -7.70
N TRP A 392 5.23 -15.43 -7.93
CA TRP A 392 4.23 -14.37 -8.17
C TRP A 392 3.38 -14.61 -9.44
N GLN A 393 2.10 -14.91 -9.23
CA GLN A 393 1.16 -15.39 -10.25
C GLN A 393 1.09 -14.54 -11.53
N VAL A 394 1.22 -13.21 -11.42
CA VAL A 394 1.03 -12.29 -12.56
C VAL A 394 2.02 -12.61 -13.70
N TYR A 395 3.27 -12.94 -13.37
CA TYR A 395 4.26 -13.35 -14.37
C TYR A 395 4.05 -14.79 -14.85
N PHE A 396 3.63 -15.72 -13.98
CA PHE A 396 3.26 -17.06 -14.44
C PHE A 396 2.15 -17.01 -15.50
N GLN A 397 1.23 -16.04 -15.44
CA GLN A 397 0.24 -15.83 -16.49
C GLN A 397 0.85 -15.32 -17.80
N ARG A 398 1.87 -14.47 -17.76
CA ARG A 398 2.62 -14.07 -18.97
C ARG A 398 3.45 -15.24 -19.52
N VAL A 399 4.13 -16.01 -18.67
CA VAL A 399 4.90 -17.21 -19.05
C VAL A 399 4.00 -18.28 -19.68
N LEU A 400 2.80 -18.49 -19.14
CA LEU A 400 1.81 -19.44 -19.69
C LEU A 400 1.09 -18.91 -20.95
N SER A 401 1.19 -17.61 -21.24
CA SER A 401 0.74 -17.01 -22.51
C SER A 401 1.79 -17.10 -23.65
N ALA A 402 2.96 -17.69 -23.37
CA ALA A 402 3.96 -17.99 -24.38
C ALA A 402 3.60 -19.27 -25.17
N SER A 403 3.91 -19.27 -26.48
CA SER A 403 3.68 -20.43 -27.36
C SER A 403 4.61 -21.62 -27.09
N SER A 404 5.75 -21.42 -26.41
CA SER A 404 6.68 -22.48 -26.00
C SER A 404 7.55 -22.07 -24.81
N ALA A 405 8.17 -23.05 -24.14
CA ALA A 405 9.04 -22.80 -22.98
C ALA A 405 10.30 -21.98 -23.33
N THR A 406 10.96 -22.29 -24.45
CA THR A 406 12.12 -21.52 -24.94
C THR A 406 11.74 -20.08 -25.27
N TYR A 407 10.55 -19.87 -25.84
CA TYR A 407 10.02 -18.55 -26.11
C TYR A 407 9.73 -17.77 -24.81
N ALA A 408 9.13 -18.41 -23.80
CA ALA A 408 8.94 -17.81 -22.48
C ALA A 408 10.28 -17.39 -21.84
N GLN A 409 11.31 -18.23 -21.91
CA GLN A 409 12.66 -17.89 -21.41
C GLN A 409 13.24 -16.65 -22.10
N VAL A 410 13.15 -16.58 -23.44
CA VAL A 410 13.60 -15.40 -24.20
C VAL A 410 12.83 -14.14 -23.78
N LEU A 411 11.52 -14.23 -23.59
CA LEU A 411 10.70 -13.11 -23.12
C LEU A 411 11.13 -12.64 -21.72
N SER A 412 11.39 -13.56 -20.78
CA SER A 412 11.89 -13.21 -19.44
C SER A 412 13.28 -12.54 -19.47
N PHE A 413 14.21 -13.02 -20.30
CA PHE A 413 15.53 -12.39 -20.44
C PHE A 413 15.46 -10.98 -21.05
N LEU A 414 14.62 -10.79 -22.08
CA LEU A 414 14.37 -9.47 -22.66
C LEU A 414 13.75 -8.51 -21.64
N ALA A 415 12.82 -9.01 -20.81
CA ALA A 415 12.16 -8.20 -19.81
C ALA A 415 13.07 -7.81 -18.63
N ALA A 416 13.93 -8.73 -18.17
CA ALA A 416 14.91 -8.44 -17.12
C ALA A 416 15.87 -7.30 -17.53
N PHE A 417 16.34 -7.34 -18.79
CA PHE A 417 17.13 -6.24 -19.38
C PHE A 417 16.31 -4.95 -19.53
N GLY A 418 15.05 -5.07 -19.94
CA GLY A 418 14.10 -3.95 -20.00
C GLY A 418 13.96 -3.24 -18.65
N CYS A 419 13.82 -3.98 -17.55
CA CYS A 419 13.65 -3.40 -16.22
C CYS A 419 14.88 -2.59 -15.78
N ILE A 420 16.09 -3.08 -16.02
CA ILE A 420 17.34 -2.31 -15.76
C ILE A 420 17.29 -0.96 -16.49
N ILE A 421 16.93 -0.94 -17.77
CA ILE A 421 16.83 0.29 -18.57
C ILE A 421 15.77 1.25 -18.01
N MET A 422 14.65 0.73 -17.51
CA MET A 422 13.54 1.51 -16.97
C MET A 422 13.81 2.05 -15.55
N ALA A 423 14.71 1.43 -14.79
CA ALA A 423 15.17 1.94 -13.51
C ALA A 423 16.08 3.18 -13.63
N ILE A 424 16.93 3.25 -14.66
CA ILE A 424 17.93 4.32 -14.83
C ILE A 424 17.34 5.75 -14.68
N PRO A 425 16.27 6.15 -15.39
CA PRO A 425 15.74 7.51 -15.25
C PRO A 425 15.14 7.75 -13.86
N SER A 426 14.63 6.71 -13.19
CA SER A 426 14.10 6.79 -11.82
C SER A 426 15.20 7.02 -10.79
N VAL A 427 16.32 6.31 -10.93
CA VAL A 427 17.55 6.55 -10.14
C VAL A 427 18.06 7.97 -10.36
N LEU A 428 18.13 8.42 -11.61
CA LEU A 428 18.59 9.77 -11.95
C LEU A 428 17.66 10.85 -11.38
N ILE A 429 16.33 10.66 -11.43
CA ILE A 429 15.37 11.60 -10.83
C ILE A 429 15.52 11.65 -9.29
N GLY A 430 15.71 10.52 -8.62
CA GLY A 430 16.01 10.51 -7.18
C GLY A 430 17.32 11.24 -6.84
N ALA A 431 18.38 11.01 -7.63
CA ALA A 431 19.67 11.69 -7.48
C ALA A 431 19.57 13.21 -7.74
N ILE A 432 18.74 13.63 -8.69
CA ILE A 432 18.43 15.04 -8.96
C ILE A 432 17.69 15.65 -7.76
N GLY A 433 16.66 14.98 -7.23
CA GLY A 433 15.92 15.44 -6.05
C GLY A 433 16.82 15.60 -4.81
N ALA A 434 17.79 14.69 -4.65
CA ALA A 434 18.84 14.78 -3.62
C ALA A 434 19.91 15.86 -3.92
N SER A 435 20.01 16.33 -5.17
CA SER A 435 20.98 17.33 -5.62
C SER A 435 20.39 18.73 -5.81
N THR A 436 19.11 18.91 -5.49
CA THR A 436 18.36 20.15 -5.65
C THR A 436 18.45 21.01 -4.39
N ASP A 437 18.80 22.28 -4.52
CA ASP A 437 18.48 23.26 -3.47
C ASP A 437 17.03 23.70 -3.61
N TRP A 438 16.15 23.07 -2.83
CA TRP A 438 14.71 23.31 -2.86
C TRP A 438 14.32 24.76 -2.59
N ASN A 439 15.15 25.54 -1.87
CA ASN A 439 14.97 26.98 -1.66
C ASN A 439 14.93 27.79 -2.97
N MET A 440 15.62 27.31 -4.02
CA MET A 440 15.68 27.96 -5.33
C MET A 440 14.54 27.52 -6.27
N THR A 441 13.62 26.66 -5.80
CA THR A 441 12.55 26.06 -6.61
C THR A 441 11.17 26.62 -6.29
N THR A 442 10.19 26.36 -7.17
CA THR A 442 8.77 26.69 -6.93
C THR A 442 8.09 25.81 -5.87
N TYR A 443 8.78 24.84 -5.27
CA TYR A 443 8.28 24.01 -4.17
C TYR A 443 8.41 24.70 -2.80
N GLY A 444 9.33 25.67 -2.68
CA GLY A 444 9.58 26.44 -1.47
C GLY A 444 10.68 25.89 -0.55
N PRO A 445 10.97 26.59 0.56
CA PRO A 445 12.22 26.42 1.33
C PRO A 445 12.27 25.18 2.22
N ILE A 446 11.13 24.50 2.46
CA ILE A 446 11.09 23.25 3.24
C ILE A 446 11.18 22.08 2.23
N PRO A 447 12.27 21.29 2.21
CA PRO A 447 12.45 20.21 1.26
C PRO A 447 11.46 19.06 1.47
N PRO A 448 11.14 18.25 0.43
CA PRO A 448 10.11 17.20 0.49
C PRO A 448 10.22 16.24 1.69
N MET A 449 11.43 15.83 2.04
CA MET A 449 11.71 15.00 3.22
C MET A 449 11.16 15.58 4.54
N GLN A 450 11.28 16.89 4.75
CA GLN A 450 10.80 17.55 5.98
C GLN A 450 9.27 17.74 5.99
N ARG A 451 8.60 17.55 4.84
CA ARG A 451 7.14 17.51 4.70
C ARG A 451 6.56 16.09 4.78
N ASP A 452 7.38 15.07 5.05
CA ASP A 452 7.02 13.63 4.97
C ASP A 452 6.51 13.26 3.55
N GLN A 453 7.10 13.87 2.51
CA GLN A 453 6.76 13.72 1.08
C GLN A 453 7.93 13.09 0.28
N SER A 454 8.68 12.17 0.87
CA SER A 454 9.82 11.50 0.22
C SER A 454 9.39 10.49 -0.86
N ASP A 455 8.26 9.81 -0.66
CA ASP A 455 7.62 8.93 -1.64
C ASP A 455 7.13 9.71 -2.88
N MET A 456 6.80 10.98 -2.68
CA MET A 456 6.40 11.94 -3.71
C MET A 456 7.58 12.48 -4.56
N ILE A 457 8.84 12.12 -4.28
CA ILE A 457 10.00 12.84 -4.85
C ILE A 457 10.06 12.82 -6.38
N LEU A 458 9.71 11.70 -7.02
CA LEU A 458 9.74 11.57 -8.48
C LEU A 458 8.75 12.54 -9.15
N PRO A 459 7.43 12.54 -8.84
CA PRO A 459 6.51 13.54 -9.39
C PRO A 459 6.84 14.97 -8.94
N ILE A 460 7.37 15.23 -7.74
CA ILE A 460 7.79 16.57 -7.31
C ILE A 460 8.93 17.11 -8.21
N VAL A 461 9.96 16.31 -8.51
CA VAL A 461 11.03 16.69 -9.44
C VAL A 461 10.45 17.01 -10.83
N LEU A 462 9.53 16.17 -11.32
CA LEU A 462 8.87 16.40 -12.60
C LEU A 462 7.97 17.65 -12.61
N GLN A 463 7.39 18.05 -11.48
CA GLN A 463 6.51 19.21 -11.36
C GLN A 463 7.28 20.53 -11.18
N HIS A 464 8.39 20.52 -10.43
CA HIS A 464 9.08 21.75 -10.00
C HIS A 464 10.42 22.03 -10.70
N LEU A 465 11.02 21.02 -11.36
CA LEU A 465 12.32 21.19 -12.04
C LEU A 465 12.24 21.12 -13.57
N CYS A 466 11.24 20.41 -14.13
CA CYS A 466 11.02 20.33 -15.57
C CYS A 466 10.15 21.50 -16.10
N PRO A 467 10.32 21.94 -17.37
CA PRO A 467 9.35 22.78 -18.05
C PRO A 467 7.96 22.14 -18.09
N ALA A 468 6.88 22.93 -18.05
CA ALA A 468 5.52 22.42 -17.89
C ALA A 468 5.09 21.39 -18.96
N TYR A 469 5.50 21.59 -20.23
CA TYR A 469 5.26 20.62 -21.32
C TYR A 469 6.05 19.31 -21.18
N ILE A 470 7.15 19.29 -20.43
CA ILE A 470 7.88 18.06 -20.06
C ILE A 470 7.24 17.41 -18.84
N SER A 471 6.86 18.23 -17.85
CA SER A 471 6.10 17.81 -16.67
C SER A 471 4.81 17.07 -17.06
N PHE A 472 4.09 17.58 -18.04
CA PHE A 472 2.94 16.94 -18.71
C PHE A 472 3.22 15.47 -19.07
N PHE A 473 4.28 15.20 -19.83
CA PHE A 473 4.63 13.83 -20.27
C PHE A 473 5.19 12.97 -19.13
N GLY A 474 5.97 13.57 -18.23
CA GLY A 474 6.53 12.88 -17.06
C GLY A 474 5.45 12.42 -16.07
N LEU A 475 4.54 13.31 -15.66
CA LEU A 475 3.45 12.96 -14.74
C LEU A 475 2.44 11.98 -15.37
N GLY A 476 2.21 12.10 -16.68
CA GLY A 476 1.47 11.11 -17.45
C GLY A 476 2.13 9.73 -17.50
N ALA A 477 3.47 9.68 -17.60
CA ALA A 477 4.25 8.46 -17.49
C ALA A 477 4.13 7.79 -16.10
N VAL A 478 4.21 8.56 -15.01
CA VAL A 478 3.93 8.03 -13.66
C VAL A 478 2.52 7.43 -13.61
N SER A 479 1.53 8.10 -14.23
CA SER A 479 0.14 7.64 -14.32
C SER A 479 -0.02 6.32 -15.08
N ALA A 480 0.67 6.17 -16.21
CA ALA A 480 0.68 4.92 -16.97
C ALA A 480 1.24 3.74 -16.15
N ALA A 481 2.27 4.00 -15.34
CA ALA A 481 2.86 3.02 -14.45
C ALA A 481 1.95 2.64 -13.27
N VAL A 482 0.92 3.44 -12.92
CA VAL A 482 -0.12 3.06 -11.95
C VAL A 482 -0.97 1.91 -12.47
N MET A 483 -1.35 2.01 -13.75
CA MET A 483 -2.37 1.15 -14.33
C MET A 483 -1.86 -0.26 -14.65
N SER A 484 -0.65 -0.40 -15.21
CA SER A 484 -0.06 -1.70 -15.63
C SER A 484 0.20 -2.71 -14.50
N SER A 485 0.32 -2.23 -13.26
CA SER A 485 0.47 -3.08 -12.09
C SER A 485 -0.88 -3.46 -11.48
N ALA A 486 -1.86 -2.56 -11.52
CA ALA A 486 -3.18 -2.76 -10.96
C ALA A 486 -4.03 -3.73 -11.80
N ASP A 487 -4.10 -3.52 -13.12
CA ASP A 487 -4.89 -4.35 -14.05
C ASP A 487 -4.44 -5.82 -14.04
N SER A 488 -3.14 -6.04 -14.13
CA SER A 488 -2.46 -7.33 -14.15
C SER A 488 -2.66 -8.08 -12.83
N SER A 489 -2.59 -7.38 -11.70
CA SER A 489 -2.85 -7.95 -10.37
C SER A 489 -4.33 -8.30 -10.16
N ILE A 490 -5.26 -7.44 -10.59
CA ILE A 490 -6.70 -7.68 -10.49
C ILE A 490 -7.11 -8.87 -11.37
N LEU A 491 -6.64 -8.95 -12.63
CA LEU A 491 -6.89 -10.08 -13.52
C LEU A 491 -6.35 -11.40 -12.94
N SER A 492 -5.14 -11.35 -12.36
CA SER A 492 -4.47 -12.47 -11.72
C SER A 492 -5.23 -13.03 -10.52
N ALA A 493 -5.60 -12.17 -9.56
CA ALA A 493 -6.40 -12.57 -8.41
C ALA A 493 -7.78 -13.14 -8.82
N SER A 494 -8.41 -12.52 -9.81
CA SER A 494 -9.75 -12.89 -10.29
C SER A 494 -9.80 -14.24 -10.98
N SER A 495 -8.79 -14.54 -11.81
CA SER A 495 -8.64 -15.82 -12.49
C SER A 495 -8.21 -16.95 -11.55
N MET A 496 -7.32 -16.68 -10.60
CA MET A 496 -7.02 -17.62 -9.50
C MET A 496 -8.27 -17.96 -8.70
N PHE A 497 -9.08 -16.98 -8.32
CA PHE A 497 -10.33 -17.26 -7.61
C PHE A 497 -11.30 -18.08 -8.47
N ALA A 498 -11.48 -17.73 -9.75
CA ALA A 498 -12.45 -18.40 -10.62
C ALA A 498 -12.11 -19.88 -10.90
N ARG A 499 -10.84 -20.24 -11.11
CA ARG A 499 -10.43 -21.64 -11.30
C ARG A 499 -10.04 -22.34 -10.00
N ASN A 500 -9.14 -21.79 -9.20
CA ASN A 500 -8.54 -22.52 -8.08
C ASN A 500 -9.45 -22.58 -6.84
N ILE A 501 -10.38 -21.63 -6.68
CA ILE A 501 -11.31 -21.58 -5.53
C ILE A 501 -12.72 -21.95 -5.98
N TYR A 502 -13.34 -21.18 -6.89
CA TYR A 502 -14.73 -21.38 -7.28
C TYR A 502 -14.95 -22.74 -7.95
N GLN A 503 -14.19 -23.07 -9.00
CA GLN A 503 -14.35 -24.35 -9.68
C GLN A 503 -13.98 -25.53 -8.77
N LEU A 504 -12.83 -25.52 -8.10
CA LEU A 504 -12.41 -26.69 -7.30
C LEU A 504 -13.22 -26.90 -6.01
N ALA A 505 -13.53 -25.84 -5.26
CA ALA A 505 -14.15 -25.95 -3.93
C ALA A 505 -15.67 -25.74 -3.90
N PHE A 506 -16.25 -24.99 -4.86
CA PHE A 506 -17.69 -24.69 -4.88
C PHE A 506 -18.44 -25.40 -6.02
N ARG A 507 -17.87 -25.50 -7.23
CA ARG A 507 -18.56 -26.11 -8.38
C ARG A 507 -17.60 -26.74 -9.40
N GLN A 508 -17.25 -28.00 -9.19
CA GLN A 508 -16.31 -28.76 -10.03
C GLN A 508 -16.80 -28.94 -11.48
N SER A 509 -18.12 -28.90 -11.69
CA SER A 509 -18.79 -28.94 -13.00
C SER A 509 -19.14 -27.56 -13.59
N ALA A 510 -18.47 -26.49 -13.15
CA ALA A 510 -18.67 -25.16 -13.71
C ALA A 510 -18.23 -25.09 -15.18
N SER A 511 -19.04 -24.43 -16.01
CA SER A 511 -18.74 -24.27 -17.46
C SER A 511 -17.84 -23.05 -17.73
N ASP A 512 -17.13 -23.01 -18.85
CA ASP A 512 -16.32 -21.84 -19.23
C ASP A 512 -17.07 -20.51 -19.25
N ARG A 513 -18.35 -20.53 -19.65
CA ARG A 513 -19.21 -19.34 -19.62
C ARG A 513 -19.42 -18.86 -18.19
N GLU A 514 -19.57 -19.77 -17.25
CA GLU A 514 -19.74 -19.52 -15.82
C GLU A 514 -18.44 -19.07 -15.16
N ILE A 515 -17.31 -19.74 -15.45
CA ILE A 515 -15.97 -19.34 -14.98
C ILE A 515 -15.64 -17.92 -15.44
N VAL A 516 -15.97 -17.55 -16.68
CA VAL A 516 -15.80 -16.19 -17.21
C VAL A 516 -16.73 -15.17 -16.54
N TRP A 517 -17.97 -15.55 -16.15
CA TRP A 517 -18.84 -14.68 -15.36
C TRP A 517 -18.32 -14.47 -13.94
N VAL A 518 -17.89 -15.53 -13.26
CA VAL A 518 -17.28 -15.47 -11.91
C VAL A 518 -16.04 -14.59 -11.95
N MET A 519 -15.13 -14.79 -12.91
CA MET A 519 -13.93 -13.98 -13.10
C MET A 519 -14.25 -12.48 -13.33
N ARG A 520 -15.33 -12.16 -14.06
CA ARG A 520 -15.76 -10.76 -14.26
C ARG A 520 -16.35 -10.12 -13.00
N ILE A 521 -17.07 -10.89 -12.19
CA ILE A 521 -17.57 -10.44 -10.89
C ILE A 521 -16.40 -10.23 -9.92
N THR A 522 -15.40 -11.13 -9.90
CA THR A 522 -14.24 -10.99 -9.02
C THR A 522 -13.28 -9.88 -9.45
N ILE A 523 -13.17 -9.55 -10.75
CA ILE A 523 -12.47 -8.34 -11.21
C ILE A 523 -13.02 -7.09 -10.53
N PHE A 524 -14.34 -6.95 -10.46
CA PHE A 524 -14.97 -5.82 -9.79
C PHE A 524 -14.78 -5.86 -8.27
N VAL A 525 -14.94 -7.03 -7.63
CA VAL A 525 -14.78 -7.19 -6.17
C VAL A 525 -13.34 -6.93 -5.72
N PHE A 526 -12.34 -7.53 -6.36
CA PHE A 526 -10.94 -7.30 -6.01
C PHE A 526 -10.47 -5.89 -6.36
N GLY A 527 -10.95 -5.31 -7.47
CA GLY A 527 -10.70 -3.90 -7.78
C GLY A 527 -11.28 -2.95 -6.72
N ALA A 528 -12.51 -3.17 -6.28
CA ALA A 528 -13.15 -2.37 -5.22
C ALA A 528 -12.43 -2.54 -3.85
N LEU A 529 -12.00 -3.76 -3.50
CA LEU A 529 -11.23 -4.02 -2.29
C LEU A 529 -9.84 -3.38 -2.33
N ALA A 530 -9.13 -3.47 -3.46
CA ALA A 530 -7.83 -2.82 -3.66
C ALA A 530 -7.95 -1.28 -3.59
N THR A 531 -9.01 -0.72 -4.20
CA THR A 531 -9.34 0.71 -4.09
C THR A 531 -9.56 1.09 -2.62
N ALA A 532 -10.45 0.39 -1.91
CA ALA A 532 -10.73 0.66 -0.50
C ALA A 532 -9.48 0.54 0.40
N MET A 533 -8.59 -0.41 0.11
CA MET A 533 -7.33 -0.56 0.84
C MET A 533 -6.39 0.63 0.58
N ALA A 534 -6.20 1.03 -0.68
CA ALA A 534 -5.39 2.19 -1.05
C ALA A 534 -5.90 3.52 -0.46
N LEU A 535 -7.23 3.65 -0.26
CA LEU A 535 -7.84 4.81 0.42
C LEU A 535 -7.68 4.80 1.96
N LEU A 536 -7.23 3.68 2.54
CA LEU A 536 -7.10 3.49 4.00
C LEU A 536 -5.65 3.37 4.47
N THR A 537 -4.69 3.10 3.58
CA THR A 537 -3.27 2.91 3.91
C THR A 537 -2.42 4.13 3.56
N GLY A 538 -1.80 4.76 4.56
CA GLY A 538 -0.98 5.96 4.36
C GLY A 538 0.37 5.75 3.66
N THR A 539 0.84 4.50 3.49
CA THR A 539 2.00 4.20 2.64
C THR A 539 1.70 2.98 1.78
N VAL A 540 1.92 3.11 0.47
CA VAL A 540 1.71 1.99 -0.46
C VAL A 540 3.01 1.24 -0.74
N TYR A 541 4.18 1.86 -0.54
CA TYR A 541 5.46 1.15 -0.54
C TYR A 541 5.48 0.04 0.52
N GLY A 542 5.13 0.37 1.78
CA GLY A 542 5.06 -0.61 2.86
C GLY A 542 4.02 -1.71 2.65
N LEU A 543 2.80 -1.35 2.22
CA LEU A 543 1.73 -2.29 1.92
C LEU A 543 2.12 -3.28 0.81
N TRP A 544 2.72 -2.79 -0.27
CA TRP A 544 3.23 -3.66 -1.32
C TRP A 544 4.40 -4.52 -0.80
N TYR A 545 5.37 -3.95 -0.06
CA TYR A 545 6.56 -4.66 0.40
C TYR A 545 6.18 -5.87 1.27
N LEU A 546 5.26 -5.65 2.20
CA LEU A 546 4.59 -6.69 2.99
C LEU A 546 3.95 -7.79 2.12
N SER A 547 3.35 -7.43 0.99
CA SER A 547 2.74 -8.40 0.07
C SER A 547 3.80 -9.31 -0.56
N SER A 548 4.98 -8.79 -0.89
CA SER A 548 6.12 -9.57 -1.40
C SER A 548 6.73 -10.45 -0.30
N ASP A 549 6.80 -9.94 0.93
CA ASP A 549 7.30 -10.63 2.13
C ASP A 549 6.49 -11.90 2.46
N LEU A 550 5.16 -11.80 2.47
CA LEU A 550 4.28 -12.95 2.67
C LEU A 550 4.47 -13.99 1.56
N VAL A 551 4.62 -13.57 0.30
CA VAL A 551 4.87 -14.49 -0.82
C VAL A 551 6.26 -15.16 -0.69
N TYR A 552 7.27 -14.44 -0.18
CA TYR A 552 8.60 -14.97 0.12
C TYR A 552 8.61 -16.06 1.19
N VAL A 553 8.04 -15.77 2.36
CA VAL A 553 8.08 -16.71 3.49
C VAL A 553 7.17 -17.92 3.26
N ILE A 554 6.05 -17.72 2.57
CA ILE A 554 5.00 -18.73 2.45
C ILE A 554 5.14 -19.53 1.15
N ILE A 555 5.12 -18.87 -0.01
CA ILE A 555 4.85 -19.55 -1.29
C ILE A 555 6.14 -20.03 -1.97
N PHE A 556 7.23 -19.26 -1.87
CA PHE A 556 8.50 -19.62 -2.49
C PHE A 556 9.07 -20.98 -1.98
N PRO A 557 9.10 -21.28 -0.67
CA PRO A 557 9.43 -22.61 -0.15
C PRO A 557 8.60 -23.75 -0.75
N GLN A 558 7.29 -23.53 -0.93
CA GLN A 558 6.36 -24.52 -1.46
C GLN A 558 6.66 -24.82 -2.93
N LEU A 559 6.97 -23.78 -3.70
CA LEU A 559 7.37 -23.91 -5.10
C LEU A 559 8.69 -24.70 -5.26
N ILE A 560 9.70 -24.45 -4.40
CA ILE A 560 10.93 -25.25 -4.41
C ILE A 560 10.63 -26.71 -4.06
N CYS A 561 9.86 -26.94 -3.01
CA CYS A 561 9.47 -28.28 -2.57
C CYS A 561 8.81 -29.08 -3.70
N VAL A 562 7.77 -28.54 -4.32
CA VAL A 562 7.01 -29.19 -5.40
C VAL A 562 7.86 -29.45 -6.66
N LEU A 563 8.77 -28.53 -7.02
CA LEU A 563 9.57 -28.67 -8.24
C LEU A 563 10.81 -29.57 -8.08
N PHE A 564 11.45 -29.57 -6.90
CA PHE A 564 12.80 -30.15 -6.74
C PHE A 564 12.91 -31.22 -5.65
N VAL A 565 11.98 -31.30 -4.68
CA VAL A 565 12.14 -32.18 -3.50
C VAL A 565 11.16 -33.35 -3.55
N ARG A 566 11.66 -34.52 -3.99
CA ARG A 566 10.84 -35.74 -4.12
C ARG A 566 10.35 -36.24 -2.77
N GLY A 567 9.03 -36.38 -2.62
CA GLY A 567 8.38 -36.90 -1.41
C GLY A 567 7.72 -35.83 -0.54
N THR A 568 7.76 -34.56 -0.93
CA THR A 568 6.94 -33.51 -0.30
C THR A 568 5.45 -33.76 -0.53
N ASN A 569 4.62 -33.48 0.48
CA ASN A 569 3.19 -33.74 0.46
C ASN A 569 2.38 -32.65 1.20
N THR A 570 1.05 -32.75 1.16
CA THR A 570 0.13 -31.74 1.69
C THR A 570 0.31 -31.49 3.20
N TYR A 571 0.72 -32.49 3.99
CA TYR A 571 1.00 -32.31 5.42
C TYR A 571 2.21 -31.40 5.66
N GLY A 572 3.30 -31.62 4.92
CA GLY A 572 4.44 -30.73 4.96
C GLY A 572 4.12 -29.34 4.42
N ALA A 573 3.32 -29.25 3.36
CA ALA A 573 2.91 -27.96 2.81
C ALA A 573 2.17 -27.10 3.84
N VAL A 574 1.19 -27.68 4.54
CA VAL A 574 0.45 -27.02 5.63
C VAL A 574 1.36 -26.68 6.81
N ALA A 575 2.26 -27.59 7.21
CA ALA A 575 3.20 -27.32 8.30
C ALA A 575 4.15 -26.15 7.99
N GLY A 576 4.73 -26.11 6.78
CA GLY A 576 5.58 -25.02 6.31
C GLY A 576 4.86 -23.68 6.28
N TYR A 577 3.62 -23.65 5.78
CA TYR A 577 2.75 -22.48 5.80
C TYR A 577 2.58 -21.94 7.23
N VAL A 578 2.20 -22.81 8.18
CA VAL A 578 1.97 -22.43 9.59
C VAL A 578 3.26 -21.94 10.26
N PHE A 579 4.38 -22.66 10.08
CA PHE A 579 5.64 -22.31 10.74
C PHE A 579 6.23 -21.00 10.20
N GLY A 580 6.20 -20.80 8.88
CA GLY A 580 6.62 -19.55 8.24
C GLY A 580 5.77 -18.35 8.69
N MET A 581 4.44 -18.51 8.71
CA MET A 581 3.51 -17.46 9.16
C MET A 581 3.73 -17.05 10.62
N ILE A 582 3.89 -18.02 11.52
CA ILE A 582 4.11 -17.72 12.96
C ILE A 582 5.41 -16.95 13.17
N LEU A 583 6.51 -17.36 12.52
CA LEU A 583 7.80 -16.68 12.64
C LEU A 583 7.76 -15.28 12.02
N ARG A 584 7.17 -15.14 10.81
CA ARG A 584 7.09 -13.84 10.13
C ARG A 584 6.21 -12.83 10.85
N ILE A 585 5.03 -13.24 11.33
CA ILE A 585 4.14 -12.36 12.10
C ILE A 585 4.74 -12.08 13.48
N GLY A 586 5.45 -13.05 14.06
CA GLY A 586 6.19 -12.89 15.33
C GLY A 586 7.23 -11.78 15.29
N GLY A 587 7.91 -11.59 14.16
CA GLY A 587 8.84 -10.47 13.96
C GLY A 587 8.21 -9.07 13.94
N GLY A 588 6.88 -8.97 13.98
CA GLY A 588 6.15 -7.70 13.91
C GLY A 588 6.01 -7.16 12.48
N GLU A 589 5.28 -6.06 12.33
CA GLU A 589 5.19 -5.31 11.08
C GLU A 589 4.97 -3.81 11.35
N PRO A 590 6.02 -2.97 11.26
CA PRO A 590 5.94 -1.52 11.39
C PRO A 590 4.84 -0.87 10.54
N TYR A 591 4.67 -1.24 9.26
CA TYR A 591 3.71 -0.60 8.37
C TYR A 591 2.25 -0.87 8.73
N LEU A 592 1.98 -1.99 9.44
CA LEU A 592 0.66 -2.32 9.99
C LEU A 592 0.52 -1.95 11.48
N LYS A 593 1.55 -1.34 12.08
CA LYS A 593 1.67 -1.08 13.52
C LYS A 593 1.46 -2.36 14.37
N LEU A 594 1.86 -3.52 13.83
CA LEU A 594 1.81 -4.81 14.54
C LEU A 594 3.07 -4.97 15.39
N PRO A 595 2.95 -4.98 16.74
CA PRO A 595 4.12 -5.11 17.61
C PRO A 595 4.74 -6.51 17.52
N PRO A 596 6.08 -6.64 17.54
CA PRO A 596 6.73 -7.94 17.60
C PRO A 596 6.43 -8.66 18.93
N PHE A 597 6.17 -9.95 18.83
CA PHE A 597 6.20 -10.88 19.98
C PHE A 597 7.44 -11.80 19.95
N ILE A 598 8.21 -11.79 18.86
CA ILE A 598 9.54 -12.38 18.73
C ILE A 598 10.54 -11.26 18.47
N TYR A 599 11.42 -11.01 19.43
CA TYR A 599 12.51 -10.04 19.33
C TYR A 599 13.77 -10.78 18.85
N TYR A 600 14.14 -10.58 17.58
CA TYR A 600 15.28 -11.30 16.98
C TYR A 600 16.62 -10.66 17.38
N PRO A 601 17.74 -11.41 17.40
CA PRO A 601 19.03 -10.89 17.87
C PRO A 601 19.50 -9.63 17.12
N GLY A 602 19.75 -8.55 17.86
CA GLY A 602 20.13 -7.25 17.27
C GLY A 602 18.94 -6.35 16.89
N TRP A 603 17.74 -6.60 17.43
CA TRP A 603 16.64 -5.63 17.40
C TRP A 603 17.06 -4.28 17.99
N THR A 604 16.57 -3.19 17.42
CA THR A 604 16.75 -1.83 17.93
C THR A 604 15.42 -1.08 17.90
N ILE A 605 15.24 -0.09 18.78
CA ILE A 605 14.14 0.87 18.68
C ILE A 605 14.68 2.08 17.92
N GLU A 606 13.97 2.47 16.87
CA GLU A 606 14.23 3.68 16.08
C GLU A 606 13.10 4.69 16.32
N GLU A 607 13.46 5.95 16.48
CA GLU A 607 12.53 7.03 16.82
C GLU A 607 12.16 7.81 15.55
N LYS A 608 11.04 7.45 14.89
CA LYS A 608 10.53 8.23 13.76
C LYS A 608 9.75 9.43 14.29
N VAL A 609 10.38 10.60 14.30
CA VAL A 609 9.71 11.88 14.58
C VAL A 609 9.04 12.39 13.31
N HIS A 610 7.70 12.44 13.28
CA HIS A 610 6.98 13.06 12.16
C HIS A 610 7.11 14.59 12.21
N HIS A 611 8.01 15.17 11.42
CA HIS A 611 8.33 16.60 11.45
C HIS A 611 7.15 17.58 11.25
N VAL A 612 6.02 17.12 10.70
CA VAL A 612 4.81 17.94 10.48
C VAL A 612 3.84 17.92 11.67
N THR A 613 3.81 16.83 12.44
CA THR A 613 2.89 16.63 13.58
C THR A 613 3.57 16.64 14.94
N ASN A 614 4.89 16.47 14.97
CA ASN A 614 5.68 16.10 16.15
C ASN A 614 5.17 14.85 16.90
N GLU A 615 4.41 13.98 16.23
CA GLU A 615 4.12 12.65 16.76
C GLU A 615 5.39 11.79 16.64
N VAL A 616 5.87 11.29 17.79
CA VAL A 616 7.01 10.38 17.89
C VAL A 616 6.51 8.95 17.81
N GLU A 617 6.91 8.22 16.77
CA GLU A 617 6.60 6.80 16.62
C GLU A 617 7.86 5.94 16.86
N TYR A 618 7.81 5.11 17.91
CA TYR A 618 8.86 4.16 18.25
C TYR A 618 8.69 2.87 17.43
N LEU A 619 9.55 2.69 16.43
CA LEU A 619 9.54 1.53 15.53
C LEU A 619 10.57 0.50 15.99
N VAL A 620 10.17 -0.77 16.12
CA VAL A 620 11.11 -1.86 16.43
C VAL A 620 11.70 -2.39 15.12
N LEU A 621 12.95 -2.02 14.86
CA LEU A 621 13.72 -2.45 13.70
C LEU A 621 14.40 -3.79 13.97
N GLN A 622 14.06 -4.82 13.18
CA GLN A 622 14.64 -6.15 13.27
C GLN A 622 15.84 -6.26 12.31
N ARG A 623 17.07 -6.00 12.79
CA ARG A 623 18.30 -6.07 11.97
C ARG A 623 18.73 -7.50 11.60
N PHE A 624 18.22 -8.50 12.33
CA PHE A 624 18.38 -9.92 12.02
C PHE A 624 17.69 -10.28 10.69
N PRO A 625 18.21 -11.22 9.87
CA PRO A 625 17.59 -11.60 8.60
C PRO A 625 16.38 -12.55 8.81
N PHE A 626 15.36 -12.04 9.50
CA PHE A 626 14.26 -12.84 10.04
C PHE A 626 13.31 -13.35 8.96
N LYS A 627 13.20 -12.67 7.81
CA LYS A 627 12.35 -13.08 6.68
C LYS A 627 12.96 -14.31 6.00
N THR A 628 14.25 -14.24 5.68
CA THR A 628 15.06 -15.35 5.14
C THR A 628 15.05 -16.54 6.09
N VAL A 629 15.19 -16.32 7.41
CA VAL A 629 15.11 -17.40 8.41
C VAL A 629 13.71 -17.99 8.52
N SER A 630 12.64 -17.18 8.41
CA SER A 630 11.25 -17.67 8.38
C SER A 630 10.95 -18.48 7.12
N MET A 631 11.46 -18.04 5.96
CA MET A 631 11.40 -18.75 4.68
C MET A 631 12.13 -20.10 4.75
N LEU A 632 13.36 -20.13 5.30
CA LEU A 632 14.11 -21.37 5.50
C LEU A 632 13.43 -22.31 6.50
N ALA A 633 12.80 -21.78 7.56
CA ALA A 633 12.03 -22.58 8.51
C ALA A 633 10.75 -23.17 7.88
N SER A 634 10.05 -22.40 7.03
CA SER A 634 8.93 -22.87 6.19
C SER A 634 9.37 -24.02 5.26
N PHE A 635 10.51 -23.87 4.59
CA PHE A 635 11.10 -24.90 3.72
C PHE A 635 11.49 -26.17 4.49
N LEU A 636 12.26 -26.03 5.57
CA LEU A 636 12.76 -27.18 6.34
C LEU A 636 11.63 -27.93 7.06
N SER A 637 10.64 -27.23 7.62
CA SER A 637 9.48 -27.87 8.25
C SER A 637 8.58 -28.58 7.22
N ASN A 638 8.44 -28.05 6.00
CA ASN A 638 7.75 -28.76 4.92
C ASN A 638 8.43 -30.09 4.58
N ILE A 639 9.75 -30.08 4.36
CA ILE A 639 10.53 -31.29 4.07
C ILE A 639 10.44 -32.29 5.23
N ALA A 640 10.71 -31.84 6.46
CA ALA A 640 10.73 -32.69 7.64
C ALA A 640 9.37 -33.34 7.92
N VAL A 641 8.28 -32.56 7.90
CA VAL A 641 6.92 -33.07 8.14
C VAL A 641 6.44 -33.93 6.97
N SER A 642 6.77 -33.59 5.72
CA SER A 642 6.45 -34.43 4.57
C SER A 642 7.06 -35.83 4.70
N HIS A 643 8.37 -35.92 4.94
CA HIS A 643 9.05 -37.21 5.08
C HIS A 643 8.62 -37.96 6.35
N LEU A 644 8.30 -37.26 7.45
CA LEU A 644 7.77 -37.86 8.67
C LEU A 644 6.40 -38.50 8.43
N PHE A 645 5.43 -37.78 7.87
CA PHE A 645 4.10 -38.35 7.57
C PHE A 645 4.20 -39.45 6.52
N LYS A 646 5.04 -39.28 5.50
CA LYS A 646 5.31 -40.32 4.50
C LYS A 646 5.81 -41.61 5.18
N TYR A 647 6.85 -41.51 6.00
CA TYR A 647 7.40 -42.64 6.75
C TYR A 647 6.35 -43.29 7.65
N LEU A 648 5.58 -42.50 8.41
CA LEU A 648 4.60 -43.00 9.37
C LEU A 648 3.45 -43.79 8.73
N PHE A 649 3.01 -43.42 7.52
CA PHE A 649 2.03 -44.19 6.76
C PHE A 649 2.67 -45.40 6.06
N GLU A 650 3.84 -45.24 5.42
CA GLU A 650 4.53 -46.35 4.73
C GLU A 650 5.04 -47.44 5.70
N SER A 651 5.37 -47.10 6.94
CA SER A 651 5.73 -48.04 8.01
C SER A 651 4.52 -48.76 8.63
N GLY A 652 3.29 -48.34 8.30
CA GLY A 652 2.06 -48.79 8.96
C GLY A 652 1.89 -48.29 10.41
N THR A 653 2.74 -47.38 10.90
CA THR A 653 2.61 -46.79 12.24
C THR A 653 1.34 -45.93 12.37
N LEU A 654 0.96 -45.24 11.29
CA LEU A 654 -0.33 -44.58 11.12
C LEU A 654 -1.16 -45.35 10.09
N SER A 655 -2.41 -45.67 10.45
CA SER A 655 -3.35 -46.32 9.53
C SER A 655 -3.78 -45.36 8.42
N ALA A 656 -3.91 -45.87 7.19
CA ALA A 656 -4.41 -45.14 6.02
C ALA A 656 -5.73 -44.37 6.25
N LYS A 657 -6.56 -44.80 7.23
CA LYS A 657 -7.78 -44.10 7.64
C LYS A 657 -7.55 -42.68 8.21
N TYR A 658 -6.31 -42.34 8.55
CA TYR A 658 -5.92 -41.03 9.06
C TYR A 658 -5.27 -40.12 7.99
N ASP A 659 -5.16 -40.57 6.73
CA ASP A 659 -4.71 -39.72 5.61
C ASP A 659 -5.86 -38.80 5.13
N PHE A 660 -6.30 -37.90 6.03
CA PHE A 660 -7.41 -36.97 5.78
C PHE A 660 -7.13 -35.89 4.72
N LEU A 661 -5.92 -35.85 4.15
CA LEU A 661 -5.55 -34.99 3.02
C LEU A 661 -5.35 -35.78 1.71
N ASP A 662 -5.62 -37.09 1.71
CA ASP A 662 -5.37 -38.02 0.59
C ASP A 662 -3.92 -37.92 0.03
N ALA A 663 -2.97 -37.55 0.89
CA ALA A 663 -1.68 -37.00 0.50
C ALA A 663 -0.54 -38.02 0.44
N VAL A 664 -0.76 -39.25 0.93
CA VAL A 664 0.28 -40.29 1.03
C VAL A 664 -0.19 -41.68 0.58
N VAL A 665 -1.45 -42.07 0.88
CA VAL A 665 -1.95 -43.45 0.73
C VAL A 665 -3.11 -43.56 -0.29
N ALA A 666 -3.58 -42.45 -0.86
CA ALA A 666 -4.74 -42.42 -1.73
C ALA A 666 -4.56 -43.22 -3.04
N LYS A 667 -5.56 -44.05 -3.40
CA LYS A 667 -5.57 -44.86 -4.63
C LYS A 667 -5.44 -44.04 -5.92
N HIS A 668 -5.99 -42.81 -5.96
CA HIS A 668 -5.87 -41.92 -7.12
C HIS A 668 -4.47 -41.30 -7.28
N SER A 669 -3.64 -41.28 -6.23
CA SER A 669 -2.28 -40.74 -6.34
C SER A 669 -1.42 -41.53 -7.32
N ALA A 670 -1.76 -42.79 -7.61
CA ALA A 670 -1.14 -43.55 -8.70
C ALA A 670 -1.48 -42.97 -10.09
N GLU A 671 -2.74 -42.66 -10.41
CA GLU A 671 -3.15 -42.07 -11.70
C GLU A 671 -2.65 -40.62 -11.87
N ILE A 672 -2.55 -39.86 -10.77
CA ILE A 672 -2.03 -38.49 -10.78
C ILE A 672 -0.50 -38.51 -10.89
N MET A 673 0.18 -39.41 -10.18
CA MET A 673 1.61 -39.65 -10.37
C MET A 673 1.89 -40.13 -11.80
N ASP A 674 1.11 -41.03 -12.40
CA ASP A 674 1.44 -41.55 -13.73
C ASP A 674 1.35 -40.46 -14.81
N LYS A 675 0.37 -39.54 -14.72
CA LYS A 675 0.33 -38.31 -15.54
C LYS A 675 1.56 -37.40 -15.34
N THR A 676 2.08 -37.31 -14.11
CA THR A 676 3.32 -36.57 -13.79
C THR A 676 4.60 -37.35 -14.17
N THR A 677 4.51 -38.68 -14.26
CA THR A 677 5.62 -39.60 -14.57
C THR A 677 5.77 -39.82 -16.07
N LEU A 678 4.69 -39.68 -16.84
CA LEU A 678 4.69 -39.60 -18.31
C LEU A 678 5.53 -38.43 -18.83
N VAL A 679 5.70 -37.35 -18.05
CA VAL A 679 6.63 -36.25 -18.36
C VAL A 679 8.10 -36.68 -18.21
N ASN A 680 8.38 -37.73 -17.44
CA ASN A 680 9.73 -38.24 -17.13
C ASN A 680 10.15 -39.47 -17.96
N LYS A 681 9.42 -39.85 -19.03
CA LYS A 681 9.79 -40.93 -19.94
C LYS A 681 9.83 -40.50 -21.41
N ASN A 682 10.93 -39.84 -21.77
CA ASN A 682 11.54 -39.82 -23.11
C ASN A 682 10.65 -39.55 -24.34
N ILE A 683 10.14 -38.32 -24.51
CA ILE A 683 10.20 -37.64 -25.84
C ILE A 683 10.57 -36.16 -25.66
N ILE A 684 11.87 -35.85 -25.57
CA ILE A 684 12.42 -34.57 -26.05
C ILE A 684 13.68 -34.89 -26.86
N GLY A 685 13.49 -35.48 -28.04
CA GLY A 685 14.47 -35.37 -29.12
C GLY A 685 14.34 -33.96 -29.70
N LEU A 686 15.38 -33.13 -29.61
CA LEU A 686 15.28 -31.69 -29.85
C LEU A 686 15.22 -31.30 -31.35
N ASN A 687 14.90 -32.25 -32.24
CA ASN A 687 14.76 -32.08 -33.68
C ASN A 687 13.68 -33.03 -34.23
N GLU A 688 12.39 -32.67 -34.09
CA GLU A 688 11.28 -33.08 -34.98
C GLU A 688 9.95 -32.44 -34.50
N MET A 689 9.70 -31.18 -34.90
CA MET A 689 8.40 -30.54 -34.67
C MET A 689 7.42 -30.85 -35.82
N ALA A 690 6.70 -31.97 -35.70
CA ALA A 690 5.48 -32.17 -36.47
C ALA A 690 4.36 -31.25 -35.91
N PRO A 691 3.56 -30.56 -36.75
CA PRO A 691 2.52 -29.65 -36.27
C PRO A 691 1.40 -30.40 -35.57
N VAL A 692 1.09 -30.01 -34.33
CA VAL A 692 0.03 -30.61 -33.52
C VAL A 692 -1.33 -30.31 -34.15
N LYS A 693 -1.96 -31.32 -34.76
CA LYS A 693 -3.37 -31.23 -35.15
C LYS A 693 -4.25 -31.15 -33.88
N PRO A 694 -5.24 -30.25 -33.82
CA PRO A 694 -6.09 -30.10 -32.64
C PRO A 694 -6.90 -31.38 -32.38
N ARG A 695 -7.02 -31.76 -31.10
CA ARG A 695 -7.89 -32.87 -30.69
C ARG A 695 -9.35 -32.46 -30.84
N LEU A 696 -10.06 -33.12 -31.73
CA LEU A 696 -11.52 -33.00 -31.81
C LEU A 696 -12.15 -33.51 -30.50
N SER A 697 -13.04 -32.72 -29.90
CA SER A 697 -13.74 -33.10 -28.68
C SER A 697 -14.82 -34.15 -28.98
N VAL A 698 -14.62 -35.38 -28.49
CA VAL A 698 -15.60 -36.47 -28.62
C VAL A 698 -16.75 -36.21 -27.64
N THR A 699 -17.72 -35.40 -28.08
CA THR A 699 -18.98 -35.19 -27.37
C THR A 699 -19.79 -36.48 -27.40
N LEU A 700 -20.31 -36.93 -26.24
CA LEU A 700 -21.02 -38.20 -26.09
C LEU A 700 -22.28 -38.35 -26.99
N ALA A 701 -22.79 -37.24 -27.54
CA ALA A 701 -23.88 -37.20 -28.50
C ALA A 701 -23.50 -37.75 -29.90
N ALA A 702 -22.22 -37.82 -30.25
CA ALA A 702 -21.76 -38.29 -31.57
C ALA A 702 -21.87 -39.81 -31.76
N THR A 703 -22.10 -40.57 -30.70
CA THR A 703 -22.19 -42.04 -30.73
C THR A 703 -23.49 -42.55 -31.37
N PHE A 704 -24.53 -41.71 -31.48
CA PHE A 704 -25.86 -42.10 -31.98
C PHE A 704 -26.17 -41.70 -33.44
N THR A 705 -25.20 -41.19 -34.19
CA THR A 705 -25.42 -40.67 -35.56
C THR A 705 -24.59 -41.34 -36.67
N ARG A 706 -23.77 -42.36 -36.38
CA ARG A 706 -23.11 -43.14 -37.44
C ARG A 706 -24.06 -44.20 -38.00
N LYS A 707 -24.32 -44.16 -39.30
CA LYS A 707 -25.37 -44.93 -39.99
C LYS A 707 -24.80 -46.05 -40.87
N GLU A 708 -23.77 -46.74 -40.37
CA GLU A 708 -22.89 -47.65 -41.14
C GLU A 708 -22.75 -49.03 -40.49
N THR A 709 -23.74 -49.47 -39.69
CA THR A 709 -23.71 -50.76 -38.97
C THR A 709 -25.03 -51.54 -39.12
N LEU A 710 -25.65 -51.50 -40.31
CA LEU A 710 -26.87 -52.25 -40.66
C LEU A 710 -26.88 -52.70 -42.14
N THR A 711 -25.78 -53.31 -42.59
CA THR A 711 -25.56 -54.08 -43.83
C THR A 711 -24.17 -54.72 -43.69
N GLU A 712 -23.93 -56.03 -43.83
CA GLU A 712 -24.80 -57.17 -44.20
C GLU A 712 -24.53 -58.35 -43.24
N GLU A 713 -25.51 -59.27 -43.14
CA GLU A 713 -25.24 -60.66 -42.74
C GLU A 713 -24.99 -61.47 -44.02
N GLU A 714 -24.01 -62.39 -44.04
CA GLU A 714 -24.24 -63.84 -44.27
C GLU A 714 -22.95 -64.68 -44.44
N ASP A 715 -23.01 -65.86 -43.79
CA ASP A 715 -22.50 -67.19 -44.16
C ASP A 715 -21.01 -67.65 -44.14
N SER A 716 -20.88 -68.94 -43.79
CA SER A 716 -19.86 -69.94 -44.15
C SER A 716 -18.43 -69.93 -43.53
N SER A 717 -18.31 -70.68 -42.43
CA SER A 717 -17.34 -71.78 -42.14
C SER A 717 -15.81 -71.69 -42.47
N PRO A 718 -14.92 -72.25 -41.61
CA PRO A 718 -13.45 -72.19 -41.78
C PRO A 718 -12.80 -73.48 -42.32
N GLU A 719 -11.70 -73.39 -43.09
CA GLU A 719 -10.77 -74.53 -43.23
C GLU A 719 -9.32 -74.21 -43.68
N SER A 720 -8.34 -74.61 -42.85
CA SER A 720 -6.95 -75.03 -43.19
C SER A 720 -5.90 -74.03 -43.80
N PRO A 721 -4.58 -74.39 -43.83
CA PRO A 721 -3.48 -73.45 -44.11
C PRO A 721 -2.41 -73.95 -45.13
N ILE A 722 -1.22 -73.32 -45.08
CA ILE A 722 0.12 -73.70 -45.62
C ILE A 722 0.42 -73.35 -47.11
N HIS A 723 1.71 -73.04 -47.37
CA HIS A 723 2.41 -72.83 -48.66
C HIS A 723 2.08 -71.50 -49.41
N GLU A 724 3.02 -70.79 -50.05
CA GLU A 724 4.49 -70.94 -50.09
C GLU A 724 5.21 -69.63 -50.51
N ILE A 725 6.54 -69.59 -50.36
CA ILE A 725 7.56 -68.86 -51.15
C ILE A 725 7.15 -67.45 -51.66
N LYS A 726 7.78 -66.36 -51.20
CA LYS A 726 9.23 -66.13 -51.41
C LYS A 726 9.83 -65.06 -50.48
#